data_AF-A0A3A4PJ74-F1
#
_entry.id   AF-A0A3A4PJ74-F1
#
_cell.length_a   1.000
_cell.length_b   1.000
_cell.length_c   1.000
_cell.angle_alpha   90.00
_cell.angle_beta   90.00
_cell.angle_gamma   90.00
#
_symmetry.space_group_name_H-M   'P 1'
#
loop_
_entity.id
_entity.type
_entity.pdbx_description
1 polymer ?
#
loop_
_entity_poly.entity_id
_entity_poly.type
_entity_poly.pdbx_seq_one_letter_code
_entity_poly.pdbx_strand_id
1 'polypeptide(L)'
;MEFNIILAGVGGQGILTIAHAISRAAMRRGYHVRQSEVHGMSQRGGAVQSHLRFSEQEIFSDLIPYGQAHFLLVTEPLEAMRYVEFLDKRGVIVANTIPVVNIPNYPPIEQVLDDVARFGDHILIDAKKLAGAAGSARAENMVMLGAASSMMGFEPAEFEAVIAEAFAAKGERIVETNQRAFRYGRSAAVAFRDGLARGLGSREVRRRLSAVSADRLHEPPSWDPPAAAEAARCELSDAEADAIAQTIHRVTEQQRSHLYEHEVYGIVELVGAICPPRHLLVPRGGHVNADELAPFPGDKVVLKIVSPDVTHKSDSGGIAFTPRNVDAVNREIDRLIALHAAHTDRVEGVLLVEYVKQANRSFGSELFVGIRATREFGPVIAAGLGGIDTEFLAVKMQRGLAMAKASAVDVSAEEFFELFRRTAAYEILSGGARGHERVVADGDLINCFRAFIAIARRFCTHGLDAEGILELEVNPFAFVHQRLLPLDGLGRIGALARPAPARPIEKVKAMLEPRSIAVVGVSSKRANFGRIILNNIQDCGFPAEHLYVIKSDETEVDGVRCVPTLADLPEPVDLLVAAAGADRIPTLVDDVLGGHADGVTRCASVILIPGGLGEKDGTQSLEQQVRAAITSARARPDRGAVFLGGNCMGVRCRPGRYDTFFIPETKLDPRRDVPPKRSALISQSGAFIITRLSNLEFLDPAIAISAGNQIDVTLSDLLEAVGERDDLDCIGVYAEGFNDLDGLAFIRAVNRVAESGKVVVFYKAGRTSAGRTAAQGHTASLAGDYDVCQAAVEEAGAIVTDTFKEFEQLLELSTDLHGKTVRGRRIGAISNAGYETVGMADNVKGSRYDLDVAALTPETRERLSAALERHNLGTLANARNPLDLTPMADDQAYEDCIRVMMEADEIDAVVVGCVPLTPRLLTTPAEIARPGSLAERLPKIFHEYDKPLVFVVDSTERYDAFARAVRIQGVPVFRTADQAIRSVGRYLCHARKPRPLSSAANVRDVATVPS
;
A
#
# COMPACT_ATOMS: atom_id res chain seq x y z
N MET A 1 35.50 -43.00 17.64
CA MET A 1 35.02 -41.63 17.90
C MET A 1 35.46 -41.21 19.30
N GLU A 2 35.98 -39.99 19.49
CA GLU A 2 36.22 -39.38 20.82
C GLU A 2 35.29 -38.17 20.97
N PHE A 3 34.67 -38.02 22.15
CA PHE A 3 33.74 -36.93 22.43
C PHE A 3 34.03 -36.34 23.82
N ASN A 4 34.13 -35.01 23.88
CA ASN A 4 34.59 -34.26 25.04
C ASN A 4 33.52 -33.24 25.41
N ILE A 5 33.02 -33.29 26.64
CA ILE A 5 31.91 -32.48 27.14
C ILE A 5 32.35 -31.77 28.41
N ILE A 6 32.17 -30.45 28.45
CA ILE A 6 32.20 -29.68 29.68
C ILE A 6 30.76 -29.51 30.15
N LEU A 7 30.44 -30.05 31.32
CA LEU A 7 29.18 -29.78 32.00
C LEU A 7 29.40 -28.73 33.07
N ALA A 8 28.63 -27.64 33.03
CA ALA A 8 28.78 -26.51 33.94
C ALA A 8 27.44 -25.99 34.44
N GLY A 9 27.40 -25.52 35.68
CA GLY A 9 26.21 -24.96 36.30
C GLY A 9 26.45 -24.58 37.75
N VAL A 10 25.38 -24.40 38.51
CA VAL A 10 25.45 -24.14 39.95
C VAL A 10 24.95 -25.35 40.75
N GLY A 11 25.38 -25.45 42.01
CA GLY A 11 25.00 -26.54 42.91
C GLY A 11 23.49 -26.81 42.95
N GLY A 12 23.10 -28.08 42.85
CA GLY A 12 21.69 -28.51 42.91
C GLY A 12 20.98 -28.66 41.56
N GLN A 13 21.61 -28.29 40.43
CA GLN A 13 21.00 -28.37 39.09
C GLN A 13 21.16 -29.73 38.38
N GLY A 14 21.67 -30.77 39.07
CA GLY A 14 21.70 -32.13 38.54
C GLY A 14 22.80 -32.42 37.49
N ILE A 15 23.87 -31.60 37.44
CA ILE A 15 25.05 -31.80 36.56
C ILE A 15 25.61 -33.22 36.61
N LEU A 16 25.80 -33.76 37.82
CA LEU A 16 26.32 -35.13 37.99
C LEU A 16 25.34 -36.20 37.52
N THR A 17 24.04 -35.93 37.62
CA THR A 17 23.01 -36.84 37.09
C THR A 17 23.05 -36.88 35.57
N ILE A 18 23.25 -35.74 34.92
CA ILE A 18 23.44 -35.66 33.46
C ILE A 18 24.72 -36.39 33.05
N ALA A 19 25.84 -36.10 33.70
CA ALA A 19 27.11 -36.76 33.44
C ALA A 19 27.01 -38.28 33.61
N HIS A 20 26.37 -38.74 34.69
CA HIS A 20 26.12 -40.16 34.93
C HIS A 20 25.26 -40.79 33.82
N ALA A 21 24.20 -40.13 33.38
CA ALA A 21 23.33 -40.64 32.34
C ALA A 21 24.07 -40.81 30.99
N ILE A 22 24.89 -39.82 30.61
CA ILE A 22 25.74 -39.88 29.41
C ILE A 22 26.79 -40.98 29.55
N SER A 23 27.48 -41.07 30.69
CA SER A 23 28.46 -42.11 30.98
C SER A 23 27.88 -43.52 30.84
N ARG A 24 26.69 -43.75 31.41
CA ARG A 24 26.00 -45.05 31.34
C ARG A 24 25.56 -45.39 29.92
N ALA A 25 25.02 -44.42 29.17
CA ALA A 25 24.66 -44.62 27.76
C ALA A 25 25.90 -44.94 26.91
N ALA A 26 27.01 -44.22 27.11
CA ALA A 26 28.27 -44.46 26.41
C ALA A 26 28.88 -45.84 26.74
N MET A 27 28.92 -46.23 28.01
CA MET A 27 29.43 -47.55 28.42
C MET A 27 28.61 -48.71 27.81
N ARG A 28 27.30 -48.57 27.64
CA ARG A 28 26.44 -49.58 26.99
C ARG A 28 26.80 -49.81 25.52
N ARG A 29 27.30 -48.77 24.84
CA ARG A 29 27.83 -48.86 23.47
C ARG A 29 29.28 -49.35 23.41
N GLY A 30 29.89 -49.68 24.55
CA GLY A 30 31.27 -50.17 24.62
C GLY A 30 32.33 -49.07 24.59
N TYR A 31 31.97 -47.79 24.78
CA TYR A 31 32.94 -46.71 24.88
C TYR A 31 33.69 -46.74 26.21
N HIS A 32 34.98 -46.40 26.18
CA HIS A 32 35.74 -46.04 27.36
C HIS A 32 35.31 -44.66 27.84
N VAL A 33 35.00 -44.51 29.14
CA VAL A 33 34.51 -43.26 29.72
C VAL A 33 35.43 -42.81 30.86
N ARG A 34 35.78 -41.52 30.87
CA ARG A 34 36.45 -40.85 32.01
C ARG A 34 35.66 -39.61 32.40
N GLN A 35 35.51 -39.42 33.70
CA GLN A 35 34.80 -38.29 34.28
C GLN A 35 35.69 -37.68 35.37
N SER A 36 35.88 -36.36 35.31
CA SER A 36 36.45 -35.55 36.37
C SER A 36 35.40 -34.61 36.93
N GLU A 37 35.40 -34.37 38.24
CA GLU A 37 34.37 -33.60 38.91
C GLU A 37 34.91 -32.81 40.11
N VAL A 38 34.51 -31.54 40.21
CA VAL A 38 34.89 -30.68 41.35
C VAL A 38 33.74 -30.67 42.37
N HIS A 39 33.83 -31.50 43.41
CA HIS A 39 32.73 -31.75 44.36
C HIS A 39 32.61 -30.74 45.51
N GLY A 40 33.67 -30.00 45.84
CA GLY A 40 33.78 -29.25 47.10
C GLY A 40 32.93 -27.97 47.27
N MET A 41 32.40 -27.39 46.19
CA MET A 41 31.64 -26.11 46.23
C MET A 41 30.11 -26.25 46.05
N SER A 42 29.63 -27.47 45.77
CA SER A 42 28.23 -27.73 45.40
C SER A 42 27.21 -27.49 46.54
N GLN A 43 27.60 -27.68 47.80
CA GLN A 43 26.70 -27.57 48.96
C GLN A 43 26.39 -26.11 49.39
N ARG A 44 27.02 -25.11 48.76
CA ARG A 44 26.83 -23.68 49.08
C ARG A 44 26.36 -22.83 47.89
N GLY A 45 25.80 -23.45 46.86
CA GLY A 45 25.31 -22.74 45.66
C GLY A 45 26.43 -22.17 44.77
N GLY A 46 27.65 -22.71 44.86
CA GLY A 46 28.78 -22.33 44.02
C GLY A 46 28.75 -23.00 42.64
N ALA A 47 29.65 -22.55 41.76
CA ALA A 47 29.86 -23.14 40.43
C ALA A 47 30.31 -24.60 40.54
N VAL A 48 29.72 -25.45 39.70
CA VAL A 48 29.97 -26.88 39.57
C VAL A 48 30.35 -27.16 38.13
N GLN A 49 31.46 -27.88 37.96
CA GLN A 49 31.97 -28.27 36.65
C GLN A 49 32.33 -29.75 36.65
N SER A 50 32.05 -30.43 35.53
CA SER A 50 32.51 -31.79 35.26
C SER A 50 33.06 -31.90 33.85
N HIS A 51 34.24 -32.51 33.73
CA HIS A 51 34.80 -32.94 32.46
C HIS A 51 34.32 -34.36 32.18
N LEU A 52 33.66 -34.58 31.06
CA LEU A 52 33.22 -35.90 30.63
C LEU A 52 33.78 -36.23 29.26
N ARG A 53 34.49 -37.35 29.17
CA ARG A 53 35.12 -37.84 27.94
C ARG A 53 34.68 -39.27 27.67
N PHE A 54 34.30 -39.56 26.44
CA PHE A 54 34.07 -40.94 26.01
C PHE A 54 34.69 -41.21 24.64
N SER A 55 35.28 -42.39 24.46
CA SER A 55 36.02 -42.75 23.25
C SER A 55 35.98 -44.25 22.97
N GLU A 56 36.10 -44.63 21.69
CA GLU A 56 36.35 -46.02 21.27
C GLU A 56 37.72 -46.52 21.71
N GLN A 57 38.66 -45.61 21.98
CA GLN A 57 40.00 -45.92 22.46
C GLN A 57 40.10 -45.65 23.96
N GLU A 58 41.06 -46.31 24.62
CA GLU A 58 41.31 -46.11 26.04
C GLU A 58 41.71 -44.65 26.34
N ILE A 59 41.05 -44.05 27.35
CA ILE A 59 41.29 -42.67 27.77
C ILE A 59 42.18 -42.66 29.01
N PHE A 60 43.35 -42.05 28.89
CA PHE A 60 44.38 -41.99 29.94
C PHE A 60 44.23 -40.78 30.90
N SER A 61 43.51 -39.73 30.51
CA SER A 61 43.27 -38.52 31.33
C SER A 61 41.80 -38.13 31.33
N ASP A 62 41.31 -37.72 32.49
CA ASP A 62 39.94 -37.28 32.73
C ASP A 62 39.70 -35.79 32.40
N LEU A 63 40.75 -34.97 32.32
CA LEU A 63 40.64 -33.55 32.00
C LEU A 63 40.61 -33.30 30.48
N ILE A 64 39.85 -32.27 30.08
CA ILE A 64 39.73 -31.82 28.68
C ILE A 64 40.63 -30.59 28.51
N PRO A 65 41.57 -30.59 27.54
CA PRO A 65 42.39 -29.41 27.24
C PRO A 65 41.57 -28.25 26.66
N TYR A 66 42.09 -27.02 26.77
CA TYR A 66 41.50 -25.85 26.14
C TYR A 66 41.33 -26.03 24.62
N GLY A 67 40.21 -25.55 24.08
CA GLY A 67 39.86 -25.69 22.67
C GLY A 67 39.57 -27.13 22.19
N GLN A 68 39.37 -28.10 23.08
CA GLN A 68 39.12 -29.51 22.71
C GLN A 68 37.76 -30.06 23.16
N ALA A 69 36.91 -29.23 23.80
CA ALA A 69 35.55 -29.61 24.13
C ALA A 69 34.67 -29.52 22.87
N HIS A 70 33.99 -30.62 22.55
CA HIS A 70 33.01 -30.65 21.48
C HIS A 70 31.67 -30.04 21.93
N PHE A 71 31.37 -30.13 23.23
CA PHE A 71 30.11 -29.65 23.81
C PHE A 71 30.36 -28.89 25.11
N LEU A 72 29.66 -27.76 25.24
CA LEU A 72 29.39 -27.08 26.50
C LEU A 72 27.92 -27.30 26.86
N LEU A 73 27.66 -28.10 27.90
CA LEU A 73 26.31 -28.35 28.39
C LEU A 73 26.12 -27.60 29.71
N VAL A 74 25.31 -26.54 29.67
CA VAL A 74 25.31 -25.52 30.71
C VAL A 74 23.90 -25.34 31.29
N THR A 75 23.72 -25.63 32.57
CA THR A 75 22.42 -25.47 33.23
C THR A 75 22.18 -24.06 33.78
N GLU A 76 23.19 -23.20 33.72
CA GLU A 76 23.19 -21.81 34.15
C GLU A 76 23.88 -20.94 33.07
N PRO A 77 23.20 -19.99 32.42
CA PRO A 77 23.69 -19.35 31.19
C PRO A 77 25.02 -18.59 31.33
N LEU A 78 25.33 -17.99 32.48
CA LEU A 78 26.58 -17.24 32.67
C LEU A 78 27.79 -18.19 32.73
N GLU A 79 27.62 -19.41 33.23
CA GLU A 79 28.67 -20.43 33.24
C GLU A 79 29.13 -20.81 31.82
N ALA A 80 28.32 -20.59 30.78
CA ALA A 80 28.74 -20.81 29.39
C ALA A 80 29.91 -19.90 29.02
N MET A 81 29.86 -18.64 29.43
CA MET A 81 30.92 -17.66 29.17
C MET A 81 32.19 -17.93 29.99
N ARG A 82 32.06 -18.59 31.15
CA ARG A 82 33.21 -18.94 32.00
C ARG A 82 34.03 -20.10 31.45
N TYR A 83 33.39 -21.02 30.73
CA TYR A 83 34.03 -22.22 30.20
C TYR A 83 34.17 -22.24 28.67
N VAL A 84 33.83 -21.13 28.00
CA VAL A 84 33.87 -21.04 26.53
C VAL A 84 35.27 -21.28 25.94
N GLU A 85 36.33 -21.00 26.69
CA GLU A 85 37.72 -21.26 26.28
C GLU A 85 38.06 -22.75 26.09
N PHE A 86 37.27 -23.65 26.67
CA PHE A 86 37.42 -25.08 26.45
C PHE A 86 36.81 -25.53 25.12
N LEU A 87 35.89 -24.76 24.53
CA LEU A 87 35.15 -25.12 23.33
C LEU A 87 36.05 -25.13 22.08
N ASP A 88 35.97 -26.20 21.30
CA ASP A 88 36.54 -26.24 19.94
C ASP A 88 35.84 -25.21 19.03
N LYS A 89 36.50 -24.78 17.95
CA LYS A 89 35.95 -23.82 16.97
C LYS A 89 34.66 -24.29 16.28
N ARG A 90 34.37 -25.59 16.32
CA ARG A 90 33.14 -26.22 15.82
C ARG A 90 32.30 -26.83 16.96
N GLY A 91 32.63 -26.48 18.20
CA GLY A 91 31.92 -26.96 19.36
C GLY A 91 30.58 -26.27 19.52
N VAL A 92 29.68 -26.93 20.24
CA VAL A 92 28.30 -26.49 20.41
C VAL A 92 28.03 -26.09 21.85
N ILE A 93 27.34 -24.96 22.03
CA ILE A 93 26.85 -24.54 23.35
C ILE A 93 25.38 -24.91 23.50
N VAL A 94 25.04 -25.71 24.51
CA VAL A 94 23.67 -26.02 24.90
C VAL A 94 23.44 -25.40 26.27
N ALA A 95 22.66 -24.32 26.34
CA ALA A 95 22.46 -23.56 27.57
C ALA A 95 20.99 -23.38 27.93
N ASN A 96 20.71 -23.39 29.23
CA ASN A 96 19.43 -22.99 29.79
C ASN A 96 19.26 -21.46 29.67
N THR A 97 18.05 -20.98 29.41
CA THR A 97 17.77 -19.53 29.33
C THR A 97 17.41 -18.91 30.68
N ILE A 98 17.18 -19.73 31.71
CA ILE A 98 16.80 -19.25 33.04
C ILE A 98 18.03 -19.12 33.95
N PRO A 99 18.37 -17.92 34.45
CA PRO A 99 19.53 -17.71 35.29
C PRO A 99 19.29 -18.19 36.72
N VAL A 100 20.37 -18.59 37.40
CA VAL A 100 20.38 -18.73 38.87
C VAL A 100 21.14 -17.55 39.46
N VAL A 101 20.40 -16.52 39.86
CA VAL A 101 20.97 -15.28 40.38
C VAL A 101 21.48 -15.50 41.80
N ASN A 102 22.75 -15.90 41.92
CA ASN A 102 23.47 -16.15 43.17
C ASN A 102 24.61 -15.14 43.43
N ILE A 103 24.75 -14.13 42.57
CA ILE A 103 25.71 -13.03 42.70
C ILE A 103 24.99 -11.67 42.54
N PRO A 104 25.44 -10.61 43.24
CA PRO A 104 24.76 -9.30 43.23
C PRO A 104 24.90 -8.53 41.90
N ASN A 105 25.84 -8.89 41.04
CA ASN A 105 26.15 -8.21 39.77
C ASN A 105 25.90 -9.10 38.55
N TYR A 106 24.85 -9.93 38.60
CA TYR A 106 24.49 -10.80 37.48
C TYR A 106 24.10 -9.95 36.25
N PRO A 107 24.72 -10.12 35.07
CA PRO A 107 24.42 -9.31 33.89
C PRO A 107 22.99 -9.47 33.39
N PRO A 108 22.43 -8.52 32.62
CA PRO A 108 21.14 -8.70 31.97
C PRO A 108 21.10 -10.01 31.17
N ILE A 109 20.11 -10.86 31.42
CA ILE A 109 20.07 -12.22 30.85
C ILE A 109 20.10 -12.21 29.32
N GLU A 110 19.40 -11.28 28.67
CA GLU A 110 19.40 -11.19 27.21
C GLU A 110 20.79 -10.86 26.65
N GLN A 111 21.60 -10.06 27.36
CA GLN A 111 22.98 -9.82 26.97
C GLN A 111 23.81 -11.10 27.00
N VAL A 112 23.67 -11.90 28.06
CA VAL A 112 24.38 -13.19 28.20
C VAL A 112 23.97 -14.16 27.09
N LEU A 113 22.67 -14.22 26.76
CA LEU A 113 22.15 -15.10 25.72
C LEU A 113 22.57 -14.67 24.31
N ASP A 114 22.64 -13.36 24.06
CA ASP A 114 23.16 -12.81 22.81
C ASP A 114 24.68 -13.04 22.67
N ASP A 115 25.43 -12.95 23.77
CA ASP A 115 26.86 -13.28 23.79
C ASP A 115 27.09 -14.77 23.50
N VAL A 116 26.27 -15.67 24.05
CA VAL A 116 26.30 -17.11 23.70
C VAL A 116 25.97 -17.33 22.21
N ALA A 117 24.99 -16.59 21.67
CA ALA A 117 24.58 -16.73 20.27
C ALA A 117 25.65 -16.29 19.24
N ARG A 118 26.71 -15.59 19.66
CA ARG A 118 27.83 -15.18 18.78
C ARG A 118 28.78 -16.31 18.40
N PHE A 119 28.72 -17.46 19.09
CA PHE A 119 29.65 -18.59 18.86
C PHE A 119 29.25 -19.50 17.69
N GLY A 120 28.25 -19.11 16.88
CA GLY A 120 27.89 -19.78 15.63
C GLY A 120 26.94 -20.97 15.81
N ASP A 121 27.32 -21.95 16.64
CA ASP A 121 26.52 -23.15 16.91
C ASP A 121 26.05 -23.22 18.38
N HIS A 122 24.76 -22.97 18.60
CA HIS A 122 24.16 -22.94 19.93
C HIS A 122 22.72 -23.46 19.97
N ILE A 123 22.29 -23.90 21.16
CA ILE A 123 20.91 -24.23 21.51
C ILE A 123 20.58 -23.51 22.82
N LEU A 124 19.53 -22.70 22.82
CA LEU A 124 19.04 -21.99 24.00
C LEU A 124 17.61 -22.42 24.31
N ILE A 125 17.41 -23.06 25.46
CA ILE A 125 16.11 -23.61 25.86
C ILE A 125 15.69 -23.18 27.26
N ASP A 126 14.40 -22.94 27.47
CA ASP A 126 13.82 -22.72 28.80
C ASP A 126 13.57 -24.06 29.49
N ALA A 127 14.59 -24.56 30.18
CA ALA A 127 14.52 -25.87 30.82
C ALA A 127 13.47 -25.91 31.94
N LYS A 128 13.26 -24.79 32.64
CA LYS A 128 12.33 -24.67 33.77
C LYS A 128 10.89 -24.81 33.31
N LYS A 129 10.50 -24.11 32.24
CA LYS A 129 9.16 -24.22 31.64
C LYS A 129 8.88 -25.65 31.17
N LEU A 130 9.83 -26.25 30.46
CA LEU A 130 9.69 -27.61 29.91
C LEU A 130 9.63 -28.68 31.02
N ALA A 131 10.42 -28.54 32.08
CA ALA A 131 10.38 -29.43 33.23
C ALA A 131 9.06 -29.32 34.01
N GLY A 132 8.56 -28.08 34.18
CA GLY A 132 7.25 -27.81 34.76
C GLY A 132 6.13 -28.54 34.01
N ALA A 133 6.13 -28.43 32.67
CA ALA A 133 5.17 -29.12 31.82
C ALA A 133 5.30 -30.65 31.82
N ALA A 134 6.52 -31.17 32.01
CA ALA A 134 6.74 -32.61 32.18
C ALA A 134 6.18 -33.16 33.50
N GLY A 135 5.75 -32.29 34.42
CA GLY A 135 5.15 -32.63 35.70
C GLY A 135 6.06 -32.42 36.92
N SER A 136 7.29 -31.92 36.72
CA SER A 136 8.15 -31.55 37.84
C SER A 136 9.25 -30.56 37.44
N ALA A 137 9.25 -29.38 38.07
CA ALA A 137 10.35 -28.42 37.96
C ALA A 137 11.71 -28.98 38.43
N ARG A 138 11.74 -30.12 39.14
CA ARG A 138 13.00 -30.79 39.53
C ARG A 138 13.65 -31.59 38.39
N ALA A 139 13.00 -31.69 37.23
CA ALA A 139 13.48 -32.45 36.07
C ALA A 139 14.19 -31.57 35.01
N GLU A 140 14.57 -30.32 35.33
CA GLU A 140 15.30 -29.41 34.42
C GLU A 140 16.56 -30.06 33.84
N ASN A 141 17.27 -30.84 34.66
CA ASN A 141 18.45 -31.59 34.23
C ASN A 141 18.15 -32.62 33.12
N MET A 142 16.97 -33.24 33.14
CA MET A 142 16.55 -34.18 32.09
C MET A 142 16.19 -33.45 30.81
N VAL A 143 15.61 -32.24 30.90
CA VAL A 143 15.39 -31.40 29.72
C VAL A 143 16.72 -31.03 29.06
N MET A 144 17.70 -30.60 29.86
CA MET A 144 19.03 -30.27 29.36
C MET A 144 19.76 -31.49 28.77
N LEU A 145 19.64 -32.67 29.39
CA LEU A 145 20.13 -33.94 28.83
C LEU A 145 19.45 -34.25 27.49
N GLY A 146 18.14 -34.06 27.39
CA GLY A 146 17.35 -34.22 26.17
C GLY A 146 17.85 -33.33 25.04
N ALA A 147 18.03 -32.04 25.32
CA ALA A 147 18.54 -31.07 24.35
C ALA A 147 19.93 -31.47 23.83
N ALA A 148 20.84 -31.81 24.73
CA ALA A 148 22.21 -32.22 24.38
C ALA A 148 22.23 -33.54 23.59
N SER A 149 21.36 -34.49 23.92
CA SER A 149 21.29 -35.80 23.26
C SER A 149 21.01 -35.71 21.75
N SER A 150 20.38 -34.62 21.28
CA SER A 150 20.05 -34.40 19.86
C SER A 150 21.28 -34.32 18.96
N MET A 151 22.48 -34.19 19.53
CA MET A 151 23.73 -33.99 18.79
C MET A 151 24.86 -34.94 19.18
N MET A 152 24.59 -35.91 20.07
CA MET A 152 25.60 -36.86 20.58
C MET A 152 25.64 -38.19 19.82
N GLY A 153 24.77 -38.37 18.81
CA GLY A 153 24.73 -39.60 17.99
C GLY A 153 24.16 -40.83 18.70
N PHE A 154 23.49 -40.65 19.85
CA PHE A 154 22.77 -41.71 20.56
C PHE A 154 21.28 -41.75 20.18
N GLU A 155 20.71 -42.94 20.21
CA GLU A 155 19.28 -43.16 20.04
C GLU A 155 18.53 -42.70 21.32
N PRO A 156 17.37 -42.03 21.20
CA PRO A 156 16.62 -41.56 22.36
C PRO A 156 16.32 -42.68 23.38
N ALA A 157 16.02 -43.89 22.89
CA ALA A 157 15.70 -45.05 23.71
C ALA A 157 16.83 -45.46 24.67
N GLU A 158 18.09 -45.18 24.32
CA GLU A 158 19.24 -45.53 25.15
C GLU A 158 19.28 -44.67 26.42
N PHE A 159 19.02 -43.38 26.27
CA PHE A 159 18.90 -42.46 27.40
C PHE A 159 17.64 -42.72 28.21
N GLU A 160 16.51 -43.02 27.57
CA GLU A 160 15.26 -43.35 28.27
C GLU A 160 15.39 -44.61 29.14
N ALA A 161 16.13 -45.62 28.68
CA ALA A 161 16.44 -46.81 29.47
C ALA A 161 17.35 -46.50 30.68
N VAL A 162 18.36 -45.64 30.50
CA VAL A 162 19.23 -45.19 31.60
C VAL A 162 18.46 -44.36 32.62
N ILE A 163 17.54 -43.50 32.17
CA ILE A 163 16.64 -42.72 33.03
C ILE A 163 15.70 -43.68 33.80
N ALA A 164 15.13 -44.68 33.15
CA ALA A 164 14.27 -45.67 33.81
C ALA A 164 14.98 -46.37 34.97
N GLU A 165 16.22 -46.82 34.74
CA GLU A 165 17.03 -47.46 35.78
C GLU A 165 17.43 -46.52 36.91
N ALA A 166 17.91 -45.32 36.57
CA ALA A 166 18.39 -44.35 37.55
C ALA A 166 17.29 -43.87 38.52
N PHE A 167 16.03 -43.92 38.07
CA PHE A 167 14.87 -43.47 38.85
C PHE A 167 13.92 -44.60 39.27
N ALA A 168 14.21 -45.87 38.95
CA ALA A 168 13.36 -47.03 39.26
C ALA A 168 12.97 -47.10 40.75
N ALA A 169 13.92 -46.87 41.65
CA ALA A 169 13.70 -46.88 43.11
C ALA A 169 12.79 -45.75 43.62
N LYS A 170 12.50 -44.73 42.80
CA LYS A 170 11.67 -43.56 43.15
C LYS A 170 10.22 -43.69 42.66
N GLY A 171 9.87 -44.78 41.96
CA GLY A 171 8.51 -45.09 41.51
C GLY A 171 8.23 -44.70 40.06
N GLU A 172 7.28 -45.42 39.45
CA GLU A 172 6.95 -45.36 38.01
C GLU A 172 6.59 -43.95 37.53
N ARG A 173 5.79 -43.21 38.31
CA ARG A 173 5.43 -41.82 38.00
C ARG A 173 6.65 -40.90 37.87
N ILE A 174 7.68 -41.08 38.70
CA ILE A 174 8.90 -40.27 38.65
C ILE A 174 9.73 -40.65 37.41
N VAL A 175 9.78 -41.93 37.05
CA VAL A 175 10.43 -42.38 35.81
C VAL A 175 9.77 -41.74 34.59
N GLU A 176 8.44 -41.79 34.49
CA GLU A 176 7.68 -41.19 33.38
C GLU A 176 7.88 -39.67 33.28
N THR A 177 7.84 -38.95 34.41
CA THR A 177 8.11 -37.49 34.43
C THR A 177 9.49 -37.17 33.86
N ASN A 178 10.53 -37.91 34.25
CA ASN A 178 11.90 -37.66 33.79
C ASN A 178 12.10 -38.04 32.31
N GLN A 179 11.49 -39.13 31.84
CA GLN A 179 11.51 -39.49 30.42
C GLN A 179 10.76 -38.46 29.56
N ARG A 180 9.63 -37.92 30.05
CA ARG A 180 8.89 -36.86 29.36
C ARG A 180 9.70 -35.56 29.28
N ALA A 181 10.35 -35.16 30.38
CA ALA A 181 11.24 -34.00 30.41
C ALA A 181 12.40 -34.15 29.39
N PHE A 182 13.00 -35.34 29.30
CA PHE A 182 14.00 -35.67 28.30
C PHE A 182 13.48 -35.49 26.85
N ARG A 183 12.29 -36.02 26.55
CA ARG A 183 11.68 -35.88 25.21
C ARG A 183 11.40 -34.42 24.86
N TYR A 184 10.83 -33.63 25.77
CA TYR A 184 10.57 -32.21 25.54
C TYR A 184 11.85 -31.42 25.28
N GLY A 185 12.92 -31.68 26.04
CA GLY A 185 14.23 -31.07 25.80
C GLY A 185 14.79 -31.41 24.42
N ARG A 186 14.68 -32.67 24.00
CA ARG A 186 15.14 -33.12 22.67
C ARG A 186 14.34 -32.46 21.54
N SER A 187 13.01 -32.47 21.62
CA SER A 187 12.14 -31.85 20.61
C SER A 187 12.36 -30.34 20.48
N ALA A 188 12.49 -29.64 21.62
CA ALA A 188 12.78 -28.21 21.63
C ALA A 188 14.13 -27.88 20.99
N ALA A 189 15.17 -28.68 21.25
CA ALA A 189 16.49 -28.50 20.65
C ALA A 189 16.49 -28.76 19.13
N VAL A 190 15.79 -29.80 18.67
CA VAL A 190 15.63 -30.09 17.22
C VAL A 190 14.92 -28.93 16.52
N ALA A 191 13.83 -28.45 17.10
CA ALA A 191 13.12 -27.30 16.53
C ALA A 191 14.00 -26.05 16.55
N PHE A 192 14.66 -25.74 17.67
CA PHE A 192 15.55 -24.58 17.77
C PHE A 192 16.57 -24.52 16.62
N ARG A 193 17.19 -25.66 16.32
CA ARG A 193 18.16 -25.78 15.22
C ARG A 193 17.53 -25.64 13.84
N ASP A 194 16.35 -26.21 13.61
CA ASP A 194 15.66 -26.07 12.32
C ASP A 194 15.26 -24.60 12.06
N GLY A 195 14.86 -23.87 13.09
CA GLY A 195 14.59 -22.43 13.00
C GLY A 195 15.83 -21.62 12.61
N LEU A 196 16.98 -21.87 13.24
CA LEU A 196 18.25 -21.24 12.87
C LEU A 196 18.68 -21.60 11.44
N ALA A 197 18.56 -22.87 11.04
CA ALA A 197 18.92 -23.35 9.70
C ALA A 197 18.07 -22.68 8.60
N ARG A 198 16.85 -22.24 8.92
CA ARG A 198 15.95 -21.49 8.03
C ARG A 198 16.17 -19.98 8.05
N GLY A 199 17.22 -19.50 8.72
CA GLY A 199 17.62 -18.10 8.75
C GLY A 199 16.90 -17.24 9.80
N LEU A 200 16.15 -17.83 10.73
CA LEU A 200 15.57 -17.09 11.85
C LEU A 200 16.65 -16.73 12.87
N GLY A 201 16.57 -15.53 13.44
CA GLY A 201 17.46 -15.12 14.53
C GLY A 201 17.20 -15.90 15.83
N SER A 202 18.24 -16.09 16.64
CA SER A 202 18.18 -16.82 17.94
C SER A 202 17.04 -16.34 18.85
N ARG A 203 16.84 -15.02 18.93
CA ARG A 203 15.77 -14.40 19.74
C ARG A 203 14.36 -14.76 19.23
N GLU A 204 14.19 -14.80 17.91
CA GLU A 204 12.91 -15.14 17.28
C GLU A 204 12.56 -16.62 17.48
N VAL A 205 13.55 -17.49 17.32
CA VAL A 205 13.40 -18.92 17.59
C VAL A 205 13.00 -19.16 19.05
N ARG A 206 13.65 -18.48 20.01
CA ARG A 206 13.29 -18.54 21.44
C ARG A 206 11.87 -18.07 21.70
N ARG A 207 11.45 -16.95 21.10
CA ARG A 207 10.10 -16.38 21.24
C ARG A 207 9.03 -17.33 20.70
N ARG A 208 9.27 -17.95 19.55
CA ARG A 208 8.32 -18.91 18.97
C ARG A 208 8.21 -20.19 19.79
N LEU A 209 9.33 -20.74 20.23
CA LEU A 209 9.33 -21.93 21.10
C LEU A 209 8.69 -21.65 22.47
N SER A 210 8.82 -20.43 23.00
CA SER A 210 8.14 -20.04 24.23
C SER A 210 6.63 -19.82 24.05
N ALA A 211 6.14 -19.57 22.83
CA ALA A 211 4.71 -19.49 22.52
C ALA A 211 4.06 -20.88 22.32
N VAL A 212 4.83 -21.91 21.95
CA VAL A 212 4.31 -23.28 21.83
C VAL A 212 3.93 -23.81 23.21
N SER A 213 2.69 -24.33 23.33
CA SER A 213 2.25 -25.07 24.52
C SER A 213 3.15 -26.28 24.71
N ALA A 214 3.68 -26.46 25.92
CA ALA A 214 4.67 -27.50 26.19
C ALA A 214 4.13 -28.93 25.98
N ASP A 215 2.81 -29.12 26.08
CA ASP A 215 2.13 -30.40 25.77
C ASP A 215 2.12 -30.72 24.26
N ARG A 216 2.49 -29.76 23.40
CA ARG A 216 2.64 -29.95 21.94
C ARG A 216 4.09 -30.23 21.51
N LEU A 217 5.04 -30.28 22.46
CA LEU A 217 6.47 -30.54 22.19
C LEU A 217 6.84 -32.03 22.26
N HIS A 218 5.87 -32.93 22.11
CA HIS A 218 6.16 -34.37 21.91
C HIS A 218 6.89 -34.62 20.60
N GLU A 219 6.69 -33.75 19.60
CA GLU A 219 7.40 -33.73 18.32
C GLU A 219 7.95 -32.30 18.06
N PRO A 220 8.99 -32.14 17.21
CA PRO A 220 9.51 -30.82 16.86
C PRO A 220 8.41 -30.00 16.13
N PRO A 221 8.05 -28.79 16.60
CA PRO A 221 7.11 -27.94 15.87
C PRO A 221 7.63 -27.60 14.47
N SER A 222 6.73 -27.60 13.47
CA SER A 222 7.05 -27.16 12.12
C SER A 222 7.34 -25.66 12.08
N TRP A 223 8.33 -25.28 11.29
CA TRP A 223 8.65 -23.88 10.97
C TRP A 223 7.99 -23.41 9.68
N ASP A 224 6.93 -24.11 9.24
CA ASP A 224 6.09 -23.61 8.15
C ASP A 224 5.68 -22.17 8.45
N PRO A 225 5.74 -21.27 7.44
CA PRO A 225 5.29 -19.91 7.63
C PRO A 225 3.87 -19.95 8.22
N PRO A 226 3.55 -19.12 9.21
CA PRO A 226 2.16 -19.00 9.65
C PRO A 226 1.30 -18.73 8.41
N ALA A 227 0.09 -19.28 8.39
CA ALA A 227 -0.87 -18.96 7.35
C ALA A 227 -0.90 -17.43 7.13
N ALA A 228 -0.99 -16.98 5.88
CA ALA A 228 -0.90 -15.58 5.49
C ALA A 228 -1.74 -14.61 6.37
N ALA A 229 -2.79 -15.11 7.04
CA ALA A 229 -3.60 -14.38 7.99
C ALA A 229 -2.89 -13.95 9.30
N GLU A 230 -1.89 -14.68 9.80
CA GLU A 230 -1.16 -14.33 11.04
C GLU A 230 0.05 -13.42 10.75
N ALA A 231 0.71 -13.61 9.60
CA ALA A 231 1.78 -12.71 9.13
C ALA A 231 1.22 -11.35 8.62
N ALA A 232 -0.06 -11.29 8.24
CA ALA A 232 -0.72 -10.09 7.72
C ALA A 232 -1.05 -9.03 8.79
N ARG A 233 -0.97 -9.36 10.09
CA ARG A 233 -1.18 -8.36 11.14
C ARG A 233 0.11 -7.56 11.32
N CYS A 234 0.29 -6.53 10.50
CA CYS A 234 1.15 -5.38 10.84
C CYS A 234 0.50 -4.64 12.03
N GLU A 235 0.44 -5.29 13.18
CA GLU A 235 -0.17 -4.77 14.41
C GLU A 235 0.92 -4.69 15.47
N LEU A 236 0.89 -3.58 16.21
CA LEU A 236 1.71 -3.41 17.41
C LEU A 236 1.12 -4.29 18.51
N SER A 237 1.95 -4.89 19.35
CA SER A 237 1.51 -5.46 20.62
C SER A 237 0.94 -4.36 21.51
N ASP A 238 0.06 -4.74 22.45
CA ASP A 238 -0.54 -3.77 23.39
C ASP A 238 0.53 -2.99 24.16
N ALA A 239 1.63 -3.65 24.56
CA ALA A 239 2.73 -2.99 25.25
C ALA A 239 3.47 -1.95 24.39
N GLU A 240 3.71 -2.25 23.11
CA GLU A 240 4.32 -1.31 22.16
C GLU A 240 3.36 -0.13 21.90
N ALA A 241 2.07 -0.42 21.71
CA ALA A 241 1.06 0.61 21.51
C ALA A 241 0.95 1.53 22.74
N ASP A 242 0.91 0.98 23.95
CA ASP A 242 0.84 1.76 25.19
C ASP A 242 2.07 2.65 25.39
N ALA A 243 3.27 2.17 25.06
CA ALA A 243 4.49 2.95 25.16
C ALA A 243 4.53 4.14 24.18
N ILE A 244 4.08 3.92 22.94
CA ILE A 244 3.97 4.99 21.93
C ILE A 244 2.87 5.99 22.33
N ALA A 245 1.74 5.50 22.81
CA ALA A 245 0.63 6.31 23.32
C ALA A 245 1.06 7.23 24.47
N GLN A 246 1.83 6.72 25.43
CA GLN A 246 2.38 7.52 26.53
C GLN A 246 3.32 8.61 26.03
N THR A 247 4.10 8.34 24.98
CA THR A 247 4.94 9.37 24.35
C THR A 247 4.10 10.47 23.70
N ILE A 248 3.06 10.11 22.95
CA ILE A 248 2.13 11.08 22.35
C ILE A 248 1.46 11.92 23.44
N HIS A 249 0.91 11.28 24.48
CA HIS A 249 0.23 11.95 25.59
C HIS A 249 1.15 12.97 26.29
N ARG A 250 2.38 12.57 26.61
CA ARG A 250 3.40 13.45 27.22
C ARG A 250 3.74 14.66 26.35
N VAL A 251 3.81 14.48 25.03
CA VAL A 251 4.10 15.57 24.07
C VAL A 251 2.91 16.54 24.01
N THR A 252 1.68 16.02 23.97
CA THR A 252 0.44 16.81 24.01
C THR A 252 0.27 17.57 25.33
N GLU A 253 0.55 16.95 26.48
CA GLU A 253 0.53 17.60 27.81
C GLU A 253 1.52 18.76 27.88
N GLN A 254 2.66 18.64 27.21
CA GLN A 254 3.67 19.69 27.07
C GLN A 254 3.30 20.76 26.03
N GLN A 255 2.10 20.70 25.44
CA GLN A 255 1.61 21.60 24.39
C GLN A 255 2.55 21.65 23.17
N ARG A 256 3.24 20.54 22.89
CA ARG A 256 4.12 20.40 21.74
C ARG A 256 3.37 19.69 20.61
N SER A 257 3.62 20.14 19.38
CA SER A 257 3.13 19.48 18.16
C SER A 257 4.22 18.68 17.44
N HIS A 258 5.45 18.66 17.97
CA HIS A 258 6.60 17.99 17.36
C HIS A 258 7.29 17.07 18.37
N LEU A 259 7.72 15.91 17.87
CA LEU A 259 8.56 14.96 18.60
C LEU A 259 10.03 15.40 18.49
N TYR A 260 10.76 15.28 19.58
CA TYR A 260 12.21 15.40 19.56
C TYR A 260 12.85 14.13 18.98
N GLU A 261 14.05 14.26 18.44
CA GLU A 261 14.74 13.17 17.73
C GLU A 261 14.90 11.90 18.58
N HIS A 262 15.20 12.04 19.88
CA HIS A 262 15.28 10.90 20.80
C HIS A 262 13.93 10.24 21.09
N GLU A 263 12.81 10.99 20.99
CA GLU A 263 11.46 10.43 21.11
C GLU A 263 11.11 9.63 19.85
N VAL A 264 11.53 10.11 18.67
CA VAL A 264 11.42 9.36 17.41
C VAL A 264 12.23 8.07 17.50
N TYR A 265 13.47 8.12 18.01
CA TYR A 265 14.29 6.93 18.27
C TYR A 265 13.60 5.93 19.18
N GLY A 266 13.03 6.39 20.30
CA GLY A 266 12.26 5.52 21.19
C GLY A 266 11.07 4.85 20.49
N ILE A 267 10.32 5.59 19.67
CA ILE A 267 9.17 5.03 18.93
C ILE A 267 9.62 3.95 17.94
N VAL A 268 10.66 4.20 17.14
CA VAL A 268 11.10 3.23 16.12
C VAL A 268 11.83 2.02 16.73
N GLU A 269 12.48 2.19 17.88
CA GLU A 269 13.14 1.10 18.63
C GLU A 269 12.14 0.09 19.19
N LEU A 270 10.99 0.58 19.67
CA LEU A 270 9.94 -0.26 20.27
C LEU A 270 9.45 -1.35 19.33
N VAL A 271 9.44 -1.10 18.01
CA VAL A 271 8.89 -2.02 17.00
C VAL A 271 9.93 -3.04 16.51
N GLY A 272 11.11 -3.11 17.16
CA GLY A 272 12.02 -4.26 17.14
C GLY A 272 12.86 -4.50 15.87
N ALA A 273 12.61 -3.76 14.78
CA ALA A 273 13.34 -3.88 13.51
C ALA A 273 14.47 -2.85 13.33
N ILE A 274 14.53 -1.84 14.20
CA ILE A 274 15.41 -0.67 14.07
C ILE A 274 16.17 -0.52 15.38
N CYS A 275 17.49 -0.34 15.29
CA CYS A 275 18.34 -0.12 16.46
C CYS A 275 18.92 1.30 16.36
N PRO A 276 18.35 2.27 17.10
CA PRO A 276 18.90 3.62 17.13
C PRO A 276 20.37 3.62 17.55
N PRO A 277 21.17 4.57 17.03
CA PRO A 277 22.49 4.82 17.57
C PRO A 277 22.38 5.12 19.06
N ARG A 278 23.42 4.77 19.83
CA ARG A 278 23.44 5.13 21.25
C ARG A 278 23.28 6.64 21.38
N HIS A 279 22.39 7.08 22.27
CA HIS A 279 22.10 8.49 22.43
C HIS A 279 21.80 8.86 23.88
N LEU A 280 22.00 10.14 24.22
CA LEU A 280 21.73 10.72 25.53
C LEU A 280 21.29 12.19 25.34
N LEU A 281 20.12 12.53 25.85
CA LEU A 281 19.69 13.94 25.92
C LEU A 281 20.36 14.61 27.12
N VAL A 282 21.10 15.68 26.87
CA VAL A 282 21.68 16.54 27.90
C VAL A 282 20.82 17.81 27.99
N PRO A 283 20.02 17.99 29.06
CA PRO A 283 19.16 19.17 29.21
C PRO A 283 19.96 20.46 29.24
N ARG A 284 19.31 21.59 28.95
CA ARG A 284 19.92 22.92 29.04
C ARG A 284 20.51 23.15 30.43
N GLY A 285 21.81 23.47 30.48
CA GLY A 285 22.56 23.66 31.73
C GLY A 285 23.12 22.36 32.34
N GLY A 286 22.90 21.21 31.69
CA GLY A 286 23.52 19.93 32.03
C GLY A 286 24.89 19.73 31.38
N HIS A 287 25.68 18.83 31.94
CA HIS A 287 26.98 18.41 31.43
C HIS A 287 27.10 16.88 31.46
N VAL A 288 27.92 16.35 30.56
CA VAL A 288 28.22 14.92 30.48
C VAL A 288 29.41 14.58 31.36
N ASN A 289 29.35 13.46 32.08
CA ASN A 289 30.46 12.93 32.87
C ASN A 289 31.16 11.74 32.19
N ALA A 290 32.25 11.24 32.79
CA ALA A 290 33.03 10.14 32.22
C ALA A 290 32.23 8.83 32.13
N ASP A 291 31.35 8.54 33.09
CA ASP A 291 30.54 7.32 33.13
C ASP A 291 29.42 7.34 32.09
N GLU A 292 28.89 8.52 31.75
CA GLU A 292 27.91 8.74 30.69
C GLU A 292 28.53 8.69 29.30
N LEU A 293 29.79 9.11 29.15
CA LEU A 293 30.51 9.13 27.86
C LEU A 293 31.23 7.81 27.55
N ALA A 294 31.73 7.10 28.57
CA ALA A 294 32.40 5.80 28.45
C ALA A 294 31.66 4.78 27.56
N PRO A 295 30.32 4.70 27.61
CA PRO A 295 29.58 3.70 26.86
C PRO A 295 29.38 4.01 25.36
N PHE A 296 29.75 5.20 24.88
CA PHE A 296 29.72 5.55 23.45
C PHE A 296 30.94 4.95 22.71
N PRO A 297 30.75 4.25 21.57
CA PRO A 297 31.85 3.62 20.86
C PRO A 297 32.67 4.62 20.02
N GLY A 298 33.89 4.23 19.65
CA GLY A 298 34.76 5.01 18.76
C GLY A 298 35.53 6.15 19.42
N ASP A 299 36.15 6.98 18.58
CA ASP A 299 36.97 8.14 18.96
C ASP A 299 36.22 9.48 18.87
N LYS A 300 34.99 9.47 18.36
CA LYS A 300 34.14 10.64 18.13
C LYS A 300 32.70 10.40 18.56
N VAL A 301 32.01 11.49 18.83
CA VAL A 301 30.57 11.57 19.09
C VAL A 301 29.98 12.71 18.29
N VAL A 302 28.66 12.66 18.05
CA VAL A 302 27.90 13.71 17.37
C VAL A 302 27.04 14.43 18.40
N LEU A 303 27.08 15.75 18.40
CA LEU A 303 26.24 16.60 19.24
C LEU A 303 25.23 17.31 18.35
N LYS A 304 23.95 17.25 18.71
CA LYS A 304 22.86 17.87 17.95
C LYS A 304 22.01 18.74 18.86
N ILE A 305 21.77 19.99 18.48
CA ILE A 305 20.87 20.87 19.23
C ILE A 305 19.44 20.32 19.23
N VAL A 306 18.77 20.37 20.38
CA VAL A 306 17.35 19.99 20.52
C VAL A 306 16.53 21.24 20.79
N SER A 307 15.78 21.65 19.77
CA SER A 307 14.87 22.80 19.85
C SER A 307 13.73 22.61 18.83
N PRO A 308 12.46 22.90 19.20
CA PRO A 308 11.34 22.90 18.25
C PRO A 308 11.47 23.97 17.16
N ASP A 309 12.30 25.01 17.37
CA ASP A 309 12.45 26.12 16.42
C ASP A 309 13.62 25.90 15.44
N VAL A 310 14.35 24.79 15.57
CA VAL A 310 15.53 24.44 14.74
C VAL A 310 15.27 23.13 14.00
N THR A 311 14.65 23.23 12.82
CA THR A 311 14.33 22.07 11.96
C THR A 311 15.52 21.63 11.09
N HIS A 312 16.19 22.56 10.41
CA HIS A 312 17.38 22.28 9.58
C HIS A 312 18.69 22.41 10.38
N LYS A 313 18.94 21.45 11.28
CA LYS A 313 20.08 21.47 12.23
C LYS A 313 21.45 21.59 11.54
N SER A 314 21.63 20.96 10.39
CA SER A 314 22.90 21.03 9.64
C SER A 314 23.18 22.45 9.15
N ASP A 315 22.17 23.11 8.58
CA ASP A 315 22.30 24.44 7.97
C ASP A 315 22.41 25.54 9.02
N SER A 316 21.80 25.34 10.19
CA SER A 316 21.90 26.26 11.33
C SER A 316 23.21 26.14 12.13
N GLY A 317 24.09 25.19 11.77
CA GLY A 317 25.29 24.88 12.56
C GLY A 317 24.98 24.19 13.90
N GLY A 318 23.80 23.57 14.00
CA GLY A 318 23.30 22.82 15.16
C GLY A 318 23.84 21.40 15.30
N ILE A 319 24.75 20.96 14.42
CA ILE A 319 25.42 19.65 14.49
C ILE A 319 26.93 19.85 14.66
N ALA A 320 27.52 19.14 15.61
CA ALA A 320 28.97 19.14 15.84
C ALA A 320 29.54 17.73 15.95
N PHE A 321 30.69 17.49 15.32
CA PHE A 321 31.45 16.25 15.42
C PHE A 321 32.61 16.47 16.38
N THR A 322 32.58 15.80 17.53
CA THR A 322 33.49 16.10 18.65
C THR A 322 34.26 14.85 19.04
N PRO A 323 35.57 14.95 19.37
CA PRO A 323 36.31 13.84 19.96
C PRO A 323 35.60 13.34 21.22
N ARG A 324 35.60 12.02 21.45
CA ARG A 324 35.01 11.38 22.64
C ARG A 324 35.85 11.68 23.89
N ASN A 325 35.80 12.91 24.34
CA ASN A 325 36.51 13.46 25.50
C ASN A 325 35.56 14.40 26.25
N VAL A 326 35.46 14.23 27.57
CA VAL A 326 34.49 14.94 28.43
C VAL A 326 34.62 16.47 28.29
N ASP A 327 35.84 17.01 28.34
CA ASP A 327 36.07 18.46 28.26
C ASP A 327 35.77 19.02 26.86
N ALA A 328 36.04 18.25 25.81
CA ALA A 328 35.70 18.64 24.44
C ALA A 328 34.18 18.63 24.23
N VAL A 329 33.50 17.60 24.71
CA VAL A 329 32.05 17.43 24.61
C VAL A 329 31.31 18.53 25.37
N ASN A 330 31.68 18.80 26.63
CA ASN A 330 31.01 19.82 27.44
C ASN A 330 31.21 21.24 26.89
N ARG A 331 32.42 21.58 26.42
CA ARG A 331 32.66 22.87 25.75
C ARG A 331 31.81 23.05 24.51
N GLU A 332 31.61 21.97 23.76
CA GLU A 332 30.81 22.02 22.55
C GLU A 332 29.30 22.08 22.84
N ILE A 333 28.83 21.43 23.92
CA ILE A 333 27.46 21.60 24.43
C ILE A 333 27.20 23.08 24.74
N ASP A 334 28.08 23.72 25.51
CA ASP A 334 27.94 25.13 25.88
C ASP A 334 27.91 26.03 24.63
N ARG A 335 28.79 25.76 23.66
CA ARG A 335 28.84 26.49 22.38
C ARG A 335 27.51 26.37 21.62
N LEU A 336 26.99 25.16 21.46
CA LEU A 336 25.75 24.90 20.72
C LEU A 336 24.54 25.56 21.39
N ILE A 337 24.44 25.46 22.72
CA ILE A 337 23.38 26.11 23.48
C ILE A 337 23.47 27.63 23.34
N ALA A 338 24.65 28.22 23.54
CA ALA A 338 24.83 29.67 23.44
C ALA A 338 24.51 30.21 22.04
N LEU A 339 24.92 29.50 20.99
CA LEU A 339 24.66 29.88 19.60
C LEU A 339 23.16 29.96 19.28
N HIS A 340 22.38 28.99 19.74
CA HIS A 340 20.96 28.91 19.41
C HIS A 340 20.09 29.69 20.41
N ALA A 341 20.48 29.76 21.68
CA ALA A 341 19.81 30.57 22.70
C ALA A 341 19.84 32.09 22.38
N ALA A 342 20.78 32.53 21.53
CA ALA A 342 20.80 33.90 21.03
C ALA A 342 19.66 34.21 20.03
N HIS A 343 19.02 33.20 19.46
CA HIS A 343 18.01 33.32 18.41
C HIS A 343 16.63 32.78 18.83
N THR A 344 16.56 31.91 19.83
CA THR A 344 15.32 31.38 20.41
C THR A 344 15.49 31.06 21.90
N ASP A 345 14.45 31.32 22.70
CA ASP A 345 14.42 30.92 24.12
C ASP A 345 14.08 29.43 24.32
N ARG A 346 13.65 28.74 23.26
CA ARG A 346 13.13 27.36 23.29
C ARG A 346 14.21 26.32 22.98
N VAL A 347 15.35 26.41 23.67
CA VAL A 347 16.40 25.39 23.60
C VAL A 347 16.25 24.43 24.76
N GLU A 348 15.97 23.16 24.47
CA GLU A 348 15.80 22.13 25.50
C GLU A 348 17.13 21.55 25.97
N GLY A 349 18.13 21.50 25.09
CA GLY A 349 19.42 20.90 25.37
C GLY A 349 20.16 20.43 24.13
N VAL A 350 21.08 19.49 24.31
CA VAL A 350 21.89 18.89 23.25
C VAL A 350 21.78 17.37 23.33
N LEU A 351 21.48 16.75 22.19
CA LEU A 351 21.47 15.30 22.03
C LEU A 351 22.88 14.83 21.66
N LEU A 352 23.48 14.05 22.55
CA LEU A 352 24.72 13.33 22.30
C LEU A 352 24.39 12.01 21.60
N VAL A 353 24.99 11.73 20.46
CA VAL A 353 24.72 10.56 19.60
C VAL A 353 26.02 9.87 19.21
N GLU A 354 25.99 8.54 19.13
CA GLU A 354 27.07 7.71 18.58
C GLU A 354 27.47 8.17 17.17
N TYR A 355 28.78 8.29 16.92
CA TYR A 355 29.28 8.58 15.59
C TYR A 355 29.30 7.31 14.73
N VAL A 356 28.40 7.25 13.74
CA VAL A 356 28.29 6.14 12.81
C VAL A 356 29.22 6.36 11.61
N LYS A 357 30.33 5.60 11.54
CA LYS A 357 31.28 5.68 10.43
C LYS A 357 30.73 4.92 9.21
N GLN A 358 30.28 5.65 8.19
CA GLN A 358 29.84 5.06 6.92
C GLN A 358 31.06 4.56 6.13
N ALA A 359 30.99 3.31 5.66
CA ALA A 359 32.10 2.65 4.96
C ALA A 359 32.31 3.20 3.53
N ASN A 360 31.26 3.69 2.87
CA ASN A 360 31.30 4.30 1.54
C ASN A 360 30.28 5.44 1.47
N ARG A 361 30.73 6.68 1.21
CA ARG A 361 29.84 7.81 0.83
C ARG A 361 29.55 7.76 -0.68
N SER A 362 29.07 6.63 -1.18
CA SER A 362 28.58 6.55 -2.56
C SER A 362 27.16 7.11 -2.61
N PHE A 363 26.83 7.78 -3.71
CA PHE A 363 25.49 8.29 -3.95
C PHE A 363 24.44 7.17 -3.77
N GLY A 364 23.40 7.43 -2.97
CA GLY A 364 22.30 6.51 -2.74
C GLY A 364 22.57 5.32 -1.80
N SER A 365 23.57 5.41 -0.93
CA SER A 365 23.82 4.41 0.12
C SER A 365 22.90 4.53 1.35
N GLU A 366 21.93 5.44 1.32
CA GLU A 366 21.05 5.79 2.44
C GLU A 366 19.59 5.58 2.05
N LEU A 367 18.76 5.26 3.03
CA LEU A 367 17.32 5.01 2.84
C LEU A 367 16.49 6.07 3.57
N PHE A 368 15.46 6.57 2.90
CA PHE A 368 14.38 7.35 3.51
C PHE A 368 13.19 6.41 3.76
N VAL A 369 12.58 6.49 4.95
CA VAL A 369 11.25 5.91 5.21
C VAL A 369 10.44 6.87 6.08
N GLY A 370 9.19 7.12 5.68
CA GLY A 370 8.28 7.95 6.46
C GLY A 370 6.82 7.55 6.30
N ILE A 371 6.02 7.91 7.30
CA ILE A 371 4.57 7.81 7.29
C ILE A 371 3.96 9.19 7.51
N ARG A 372 2.84 9.46 6.83
CA ARG A 372 2.12 10.72 6.95
C ARG A 372 0.62 10.50 6.93
N ALA A 373 -0.09 11.05 7.90
CA ALA A 373 -1.53 11.13 7.90
C ALA A 373 -1.98 12.25 6.95
N THR A 374 -2.47 11.86 5.79
CA THR A 374 -3.04 12.78 4.81
C THR A 374 -4.54 12.93 5.04
N ARG A 375 -5.07 14.13 4.77
CA ARG A 375 -6.50 14.43 4.91
C ARG A 375 -7.38 13.52 4.05
N GLU A 376 -6.98 13.29 2.79
CA GLU A 376 -7.81 12.59 1.79
C GLU A 376 -7.65 11.07 1.83
N PHE A 377 -6.42 10.57 2.05
CA PHE A 377 -6.09 9.14 1.91
C PHE A 377 -5.76 8.45 3.24
N GLY A 378 -5.86 9.17 4.35
CA GLY A 378 -5.43 8.68 5.66
C GLY A 378 -3.91 8.48 5.67
N PRO A 379 -3.38 7.48 6.40
CA PRO A 379 -1.96 7.25 6.48
C PRO A 379 -1.37 6.74 5.16
N VAL A 380 -0.25 7.33 4.79
CA VAL A 380 0.54 7.00 3.61
C VAL A 380 1.94 6.67 4.06
N ILE A 381 2.48 5.53 3.61
CA ILE A 381 3.89 5.18 3.76
C ILE A 381 4.65 5.60 2.49
N ALA A 382 5.87 6.09 2.66
CA ALA A 382 6.79 6.43 1.59
C ALA A 382 8.21 5.91 1.89
N ALA A 383 8.91 5.42 0.87
CA ALA A 383 10.29 4.94 0.97
C ALA A 383 11.10 5.18 -0.31
N GLY A 384 12.34 5.66 -0.18
CA GLY A 384 13.16 6.08 -1.32
C GLY A 384 14.63 6.26 -0.95
N LEU A 385 15.40 6.89 -1.84
CA LEU A 385 16.78 7.30 -1.54
C LEU A 385 16.79 8.30 -0.40
N GLY A 386 17.64 8.09 0.61
CA GLY A 386 17.82 8.98 1.76
C GLY A 386 19.00 9.93 1.61
N GLY A 387 19.14 10.83 2.58
CA GLY A 387 20.24 11.80 2.70
C GLY A 387 19.87 13.19 2.22
N ILE A 388 20.87 14.09 2.19
CA ILE A 388 20.69 15.51 1.83
C ILE A 388 20.22 15.72 0.39
N ASP A 389 20.48 14.76 -0.50
CA ASP A 389 20.12 14.85 -1.91
C ASP A 389 18.66 14.41 -2.20
N THR A 390 17.95 13.88 -1.19
CA THR A 390 16.57 13.34 -1.33
C THR A 390 15.61 14.36 -1.93
N GLU A 391 15.62 15.59 -1.42
CA GLU A 391 14.73 16.67 -1.91
C GLU A 391 15.07 17.07 -3.33
N PHE A 392 16.36 17.15 -3.67
CA PHE A 392 16.82 17.47 -5.02
C PHE A 392 16.41 16.38 -6.02
N LEU A 393 16.55 15.10 -5.65
CA LEU A 393 16.17 13.96 -6.48
C LEU A 393 14.67 13.86 -6.67
N ALA A 394 13.88 14.10 -5.62
CA ALA A 394 12.42 14.13 -5.71
C ALA A 394 11.92 15.19 -6.70
N VAL A 395 12.64 16.31 -6.86
CA VAL A 395 12.31 17.38 -7.82
C VAL A 395 12.79 17.08 -9.24
N LYS A 396 13.94 16.40 -9.40
CA LYS A 396 14.60 16.21 -10.71
C LYS A 396 14.30 14.87 -11.38
N MET A 397 13.92 13.84 -10.63
CA MET A 397 13.57 12.53 -11.18
C MET A 397 12.10 12.47 -11.60
N GLN A 398 11.81 11.55 -12.53
CA GLN A 398 10.42 11.25 -12.88
C GLN A 398 9.67 10.71 -11.64
N ARG A 399 8.43 11.15 -11.47
CA ARG A 399 7.56 10.74 -10.36
C ARG A 399 7.41 9.22 -10.32
N GLY A 400 7.53 8.62 -9.13
CA GLY A 400 7.44 7.17 -8.92
C GLY A 400 8.73 6.37 -9.11
N LEU A 401 9.76 6.94 -9.77
CA LEU A 401 11.07 6.29 -9.92
C LEU A 401 12.02 6.58 -8.74
N ALA A 402 11.83 7.72 -8.05
CA ALA A 402 12.65 8.13 -6.91
C ALA A 402 12.19 7.54 -5.56
N MET A 403 10.88 7.30 -5.41
CA MET A 403 10.27 6.95 -4.13
C MET A 403 8.98 6.15 -4.36
N ALA A 404 8.80 5.07 -3.60
CA ALA A 404 7.56 4.33 -3.51
C ALA A 404 6.62 5.01 -2.51
N LYS A 405 5.33 5.06 -2.81
CA LYS A 405 4.27 5.59 -1.93
C LYS A 405 3.05 4.67 -2.00
N ALA A 406 2.42 4.39 -0.85
CA ALA A 406 1.18 3.62 -0.79
C ALA A 406 0.33 4.02 0.43
N SER A 407 -0.99 3.74 0.39
CA SER A 407 -1.83 3.86 1.58
C SER A 407 -1.46 2.77 2.59
N ALA A 408 -1.07 3.17 3.80
CA ALA A 408 -0.67 2.25 4.86
C ALA A 408 -1.86 1.50 5.50
N VAL A 409 -3.10 1.90 5.17
CA VAL A 409 -4.31 1.29 5.74
C VAL A 409 -4.45 -0.15 5.26
N ASP A 410 -4.36 -0.36 3.94
CA ASP A 410 -4.69 -1.65 3.33
C ASP A 410 -3.43 -2.41 2.82
N VAL A 411 -2.29 -1.73 2.60
CA VAL A 411 -1.06 -2.37 2.05
C VAL A 411 -0.30 -3.18 3.09
N SER A 412 0.17 -4.38 2.73
CA SER A 412 1.15 -5.16 3.52
C SER A 412 2.58 -4.66 3.30
N ALA A 413 3.50 -5.09 4.18
CA ALA A 413 4.92 -4.75 4.04
C ALA A 413 5.54 -5.39 2.78
N GLU A 414 5.09 -6.59 2.43
CA GLU A 414 5.51 -7.34 1.26
C GLU A 414 5.02 -6.69 -0.04
N GLU A 415 3.75 -6.29 -0.10
CA GLU A 415 3.21 -5.54 -1.25
C GLU A 415 3.91 -4.20 -1.42
N PHE A 416 4.14 -3.47 -0.32
CA PHE A 416 4.88 -2.22 -0.37
C PHE A 416 6.34 -2.42 -0.79
N PHE A 417 6.98 -3.52 -0.37
CA PHE A 417 8.31 -3.89 -0.82
C PHE A 417 8.35 -4.14 -2.34
N GLU A 418 7.35 -4.80 -2.91
CA GLU A 418 7.26 -4.98 -4.37
C GLU A 418 7.10 -3.65 -5.13
N LEU A 419 6.45 -2.65 -4.54
CA LEU A 419 6.46 -1.28 -5.09
C LEU A 419 7.84 -0.65 -4.98
N PHE A 420 8.51 -0.79 -3.83
CA PHE A 420 9.85 -0.28 -3.61
C PHE A 420 10.89 -0.89 -4.56
N ARG A 421 10.77 -2.18 -4.90
CA ARG A 421 11.64 -2.88 -5.85
C ARG A 421 11.71 -2.25 -7.24
N ARG A 422 10.70 -1.49 -7.63
CA ARG A 422 10.61 -0.80 -8.94
C ARG A 422 11.33 0.55 -8.96
N THR A 423 11.84 0.99 -7.82
CA THR A 423 12.50 2.30 -7.67
C THR A 423 14.01 2.20 -7.92
N ALA A 424 14.61 3.30 -8.36
CA ALA A 424 16.07 3.40 -8.46
C ALA A 424 16.75 3.22 -7.09
N ALA A 425 16.04 3.54 -5.99
CA ALA A 425 16.52 3.33 -4.63
C ALA A 425 16.83 1.85 -4.37
N TYR A 426 15.91 0.95 -4.74
CA TYR A 426 16.13 -0.48 -4.58
C TYR A 426 17.29 -0.99 -5.43
N GLU A 427 17.38 -0.60 -6.71
CA GLU A 427 18.47 -1.02 -7.59
C GLU A 427 19.85 -0.64 -7.05
N ILE A 428 19.97 0.53 -6.42
CA ILE A 428 21.21 0.99 -5.78
C ILE A 428 21.48 0.18 -4.51
N LEU A 429 20.51 0.06 -3.60
CA LEU A 429 20.67 -0.61 -2.30
C LEU A 429 20.89 -2.13 -2.43
N SER A 430 20.33 -2.75 -3.47
CA SER A 430 20.47 -4.17 -3.76
C SER A 430 21.76 -4.52 -4.52
N GLY A 431 22.54 -3.52 -4.94
CA GLY A 431 23.73 -3.70 -5.79
C GLY A 431 23.42 -4.08 -7.25
N GLY A 432 22.19 -3.81 -7.73
CA GLY A 432 21.80 -4.02 -9.12
C GLY A 432 22.36 -2.94 -10.06
N ALA A 433 22.62 -1.75 -9.55
CA ALA A 433 23.26 -0.67 -10.29
C ALA A 433 24.78 -0.88 -10.40
N ARG A 434 25.34 -0.63 -11.60
CA ARG A 434 26.78 -0.78 -11.87
C ARG A 434 27.61 0.07 -10.90
N GLY A 435 28.51 -0.57 -10.14
CA GLY A 435 29.40 0.10 -9.19
C GLY A 435 28.87 0.18 -7.75
N HIS A 436 27.73 -0.43 -7.46
CA HIS A 436 27.16 -0.51 -6.12
C HIS A 436 27.20 -1.96 -5.59
N GLU A 437 27.50 -2.11 -4.31
CA GLU A 437 27.42 -3.38 -3.59
C GLU A 437 26.10 -3.45 -2.81
N ARG A 438 25.60 -4.66 -2.56
CA ARG A 438 24.41 -4.85 -1.74
C ARG A 438 24.68 -4.41 -0.30
N VAL A 439 23.94 -3.41 0.18
CA VAL A 439 24.11 -2.85 1.54
C VAL A 439 23.08 -3.36 2.55
N VAL A 440 21.97 -3.94 2.08
CA VAL A 440 20.85 -4.39 2.93
C VAL A 440 20.20 -5.67 2.39
N ALA A 441 19.74 -6.54 3.29
CA ALA A 441 18.94 -7.71 2.92
C ALA A 441 17.47 -7.33 2.74
N ASP A 442 16.76 -8.02 1.84
CA ASP A 442 15.34 -7.71 1.56
C ASP A 442 14.46 -7.88 2.82
N GLY A 443 14.79 -8.86 3.68
CA GLY A 443 14.10 -9.08 4.94
C GLY A 443 14.18 -7.89 5.90
N ASP A 444 15.30 -7.17 5.93
CA ASP A 444 15.47 -6.00 6.81
C ASP A 444 14.62 -4.82 6.33
N LEU A 445 14.53 -4.64 5.00
CA LEU A 445 13.65 -3.63 4.39
C LEU A 445 12.17 -3.94 4.68
N ILE A 446 11.75 -5.20 4.50
CA ILE A 446 10.39 -5.64 4.79
C ILE A 446 10.06 -5.43 6.28
N ASN A 447 10.97 -5.76 7.19
CA ASN A 447 10.77 -5.53 8.62
C ASN A 447 10.65 -4.04 8.96
N CYS A 448 11.47 -3.19 8.34
CA CYS A 448 11.37 -1.73 8.47
C CYS A 448 10.00 -1.21 7.99
N PHE A 449 9.56 -1.61 6.79
CA PHE A 449 8.26 -1.23 6.26
C PHE A 449 7.11 -1.73 7.13
N ARG A 450 7.20 -2.96 7.64
CA ARG A 450 6.22 -3.54 8.57
C ARG A 450 6.07 -2.68 9.83
N ALA A 451 7.19 -2.22 10.40
CA ALA A 451 7.17 -1.36 11.59
C ALA A 451 6.45 -0.03 11.33
N PHE A 452 6.81 0.66 10.25
CA PHE A 452 6.16 1.93 9.89
C PHE A 452 4.67 1.76 9.55
N ILE A 453 4.29 0.68 8.84
CA ILE A 453 2.88 0.37 8.54
C ILE A 453 2.11 0.10 9.84
N ALA A 454 2.68 -0.64 10.79
CA ALA A 454 2.03 -0.92 12.07
C ALA A 454 1.78 0.36 12.89
N ILE A 455 2.78 1.23 12.98
CA ILE A 455 2.64 2.55 13.63
C ILE A 455 1.55 3.37 12.92
N ALA A 456 1.59 3.44 11.59
CA ALA A 456 0.64 4.19 10.80
C ALA A 456 -0.81 3.72 11.00
N ARG A 457 -1.05 2.40 10.96
CA ARG A 457 -2.38 1.83 11.17
C ARG A 457 -2.94 2.15 12.54
N ARG A 458 -2.11 2.17 13.59
CA ARG A 458 -2.57 2.42 14.96
C ARG A 458 -2.69 3.91 15.30
N PHE A 459 -1.72 4.73 14.90
CA PHE A 459 -1.58 6.11 15.39
C PHE A 459 -1.87 7.19 14.35
N CYS A 460 -2.13 6.83 13.09
CA CYS A 460 -2.45 7.77 12.02
C CYS A 460 -3.88 7.60 11.45
N THR A 461 -4.66 6.63 11.91
CA THR A 461 -6.05 6.39 11.47
C THR A 461 -7.06 6.81 12.55
N HIS A 462 -6.78 6.49 13.82
CA HIS A 462 -7.61 6.80 14.99
C HIS A 462 -6.71 6.98 16.22
N GLY A 463 -6.35 8.22 16.52
CA GLY A 463 -5.61 8.55 17.74
C GLY A 463 -6.47 8.37 19.00
N LEU A 464 -5.81 8.14 20.13
CA LEU A 464 -6.41 8.16 21.46
C LEU A 464 -6.99 9.57 21.71
N ASP A 465 -8.32 9.65 21.86
CA ASP A 465 -9.13 10.77 22.35
C ASP A 465 -9.00 12.20 21.76
N ALA A 466 -8.01 12.55 20.94
CA ALA A 466 -8.04 13.79 20.12
C ALA A 466 -6.89 13.91 19.09
N GLU A 467 -5.69 13.40 19.40
CA GLU A 467 -4.47 13.63 18.64
C GLU A 467 -3.76 12.32 18.25
N GLY A 468 -3.09 12.33 17.10
CA GLY A 468 -2.29 11.20 16.63
C GLY A 468 -1.06 11.67 15.87
N ILE A 469 -0.33 10.73 15.29
CA ILE A 469 0.87 11.02 14.50
C ILE A 469 0.43 11.55 13.13
N LEU A 470 0.73 12.81 12.84
CA LEU A 470 0.53 13.41 11.52
C LEU A 470 1.66 13.03 10.57
N GLU A 471 2.86 12.85 11.09
CA GLU A 471 4.07 12.60 10.33
C GLU A 471 5.11 11.92 11.23
N LEU A 472 5.75 10.88 10.71
CA LEU A 472 6.90 10.24 11.34
C LEU A 472 7.86 9.81 10.23
N GLU A 473 9.06 10.35 10.25
CA GLU A 473 10.06 10.19 9.20
C GLU A 473 11.42 9.88 9.82
N VAL A 474 12.17 9.00 9.16
CA VAL A 474 13.59 8.80 9.39
C VAL A 474 14.34 9.05 8.09
N ASN A 475 15.26 10.00 8.14
CA ASN A 475 16.06 10.40 6.99
C ASN A 475 17.44 10.96 7.38
N PRO A 476 18.56 10.25 7.17
CA PRO A 476 18.66 8.94 6.53
C PRO A 476 18.65 7.76 7.52
N PHE A 477 18.23 6.59 7.04
CA PHE A 477 18.71 5.31 7.53
C PHE A 477 20.07 4.99 6.91
N ALA A 478 21.06 4.71 7.77
CA ALA A 478 22.35 4.20 7.38
C ALA A 478 22.42 2.67 7.59
N PHE A 479 23.17 1.99 6.72
CA PHE A 479 23.38 0.55 6.80
C PHE A 479 24.78 0.24 7.33
N VAL A 480 24.86 -0.31 8.55
CA VAL A 480 26.14 -0.66 9.17
C VAL A 480 26.05 -2.03 9.82
N HIS A 481 26.95 -2.95 9.44
CA HIS A 481 26.98 -4.34 9.93
C HIS A 481 25.61 -5.05 9.82
N GLN A 482 24.92 -4.92 8.67
CA GLN A 482 23.59 -5.49 8.43
C GLN A 482 22.51 -4.98 9.41
N ARG A 483 22.63 -3.74 9.90
CA ARG A 483 21.61 -3.06 10.72
C ARG A 483 21.16 -1.76 10.06
N LEU A 484 19.88 -1.45 10.19
CA LEU A 484 19.33 -0.12 9.88
C LEU A 484 19.49 0.79 11.10
N LEU A 485 20.32 1.83 10.96
CA LEU A 485 20.50 2.85 11.98
C LEU A 485 19.83 4.16 11.52
N PRO A 486 18.83 4.67 12.25
CA PRO A 486 18.26 5.99 12.00
C PRO A 486 19.29 7.05 12.38
N LEU A 487 19.70 7.89 11.44
CA LEU A 487 20.65 8.98 11.71
C LEU A 487 19.99 10.31 12.01
N ASP A 488 18.72 10.49 11.63
CA ASP A 488 17.89 11.62 12.03
C ASP A 488 16.41 11.19 11.99
N GLY A 489 15.60 11.84 12.81
CA GLY A 489 14.19 11.51 12.99
C GLY A 489 13.33 12.76 13.16
N LEU A 490 12.23 12.81 12.41
CA LEU A 490 11.23 13.87 12.46
C LEU A 490 9.89 13.27 12.84
N GLY A 491 9.16 13.92 13.75
CA GLY A 491 7.82 13.49 14.11
C GLY A 491 6.90 14.66 14.43
N ARG A 492 5.65 14.58 14.01
CA ARG A 492 4.63 15.62 14.22
C ARG A 492 3.33 14.99 14.68
N ILE A 493 2.70 15.62 15.68
CA ILE A 493 1.46 15.19 16.31
C ILE A 493 0.38 16.26 16.07
N GLY A 494 -0.87 15.82 15.97
CA GLY A 494 -2.02 16.73 15.91
C GLY A 494 -3.32 16.03 15.55
N ALA A 495 -4.34 16.83 15.22
CA ALA A 495 -5.68 16.34 14.91
C ALA A 495 -5.72 15.58 13.57
N LEU A 496 -6.17 14.33 13.63
CA LEU A 496 -6.38 13.49 12.46
C LEU A 496 -7.74 13.77 11.80
N ALA A 497 -7.80 13.60 10.48
CA ALA A 497 -9.05 13.64 9.73
C ALA A 497 -10.01 12.54 10.22
N ARG A 498 -11.29 12.87 10.33
CA ARG A 498 -12.31 11.94 10.83
C ARG A 498 -13.23 11.50 9.69
N PRO A 499 -13.65 10.22 9.66
CA PRO A 499 -14.62 9.77 8.68
C PRO A 499 -15.96 10.48 8.91
N ALA A 500 -16.61 10.86 7.82
CA ALA A 500 -17.99 11.33 7.87
C ALA A 500 -18.92 10.20 8.36
N PRO A 501 -20.08 10.53 8.96
CA PRO A 501 -21.10 9.53 9.26
C PRO A 501 -21.46 8.72 8.01
N ALA A 502 -21.63 7.41 8.17
CA ALA A 502 -21.95 6.51 7.06
C ALA A 502 -23.24 6.96 6.34
N ARG A 503 -23.19 7.05 5.01
CA ARG A 503 -24.33 7.45 4.17
C ARG A 503 -25.18 6.24 3.78
N PRO A 504 -26.50 6.40 3.57
CA PRO A 504 -27.34 5.35 3.01
C PRO A 504 -27.14 5.27 1.48
N ILE A 505 -25.98 4.74 1.05
CA ILE A 505 -25.54 4.67 -0.36
C ILE A 505 -26.56 3.93 -1.23
N GLU A 506 -27.31 2.97 -0.66
CA GLU A 506 -28.40 2.28 -1.33
C GLU A 506 -29.46 3.24 -1.93
N LYS A 507 -29.63 4.44 -1.36
CA LYS A 507 -30.55 5.47 -1.85
C LYS A 507 -30.02 6.24 -3.06
N VAL A 508 -28.73 6.11 -3.41
CA VAL A 508 -28.20 6.63 -4.68
C VAL A 508 -28.84 5.90 -5.87
N LYS A 509 -29.29 4.63 -5.69
CA LYS A 509 -30.04 3.92 -6.73
C LYS A 509 -31.35 4.63 -7.09
N ALA A 510 -32.04 5.19 -6.09
CA ALA A 510 -33.24 6.00 -6.31
C ALA A 510 -32.96 7.31 -7.05
N MET A 511 -31.70 7.79 -7.03
CA MET A 511 -31.26 8.91 -7.88
C MET A 511 -31.00 8.43 -9.30
N LEU A 512 -30.34 7.29 -9.51
CA LEU A 512 -30.00 6.82 -10.86
C LEU A 512 -31.24 6.37 -11.66
N GLU A 513 -32.17 5.63 -11.04
CA GLU A 513 -33.38 5.13 -11.69
C GLU A 513 -34.63 5.40 -10.81
N PRO A 514 -35.06 6.67 -10.70
CA PRO A 514 -36.23 7.04 -9.91
C PRO A 514 -37.52 6.52 -10.55
N ARG A 515 -38.47 6.08 -9.72
CA ARG A 515 -39.86 5.79 -10.16
C ARG A 515 -40.74 7.03 -10.11
N SER A 516 -40.39 8.01 -9.28
CA SER A 516 -41.10 9.29 -9.13
C SER A 516 -40.12 10.45 -8.92
N ILE A 517 -40.41 11.58 -9.54
CA ILE A 517 -39.57 12.79 -9.49
C ILE A 517 -40.42 13.99 -9.09
N ALA A 518 -39.89 14.83 -8.19
CA ALA A 518 -40.42 16.17 -7.93
C ALA A 518 -39.40 17.25 -8.31
N VAL A 519 -39.86 18.38 -8.84
CA VAL A 519 -39.01 19.53 -9.19
C VAL A 519 -39.45 20.78 -8.43
N VAL A 520 -38.52 21.39 -7.70
CA VAL A 520 -38.69 22.69 -7.02
C VAL A 520 -38.00 23.78 -7.84
N GLY A 521 -38.65 24.95 -7.94
CA GLY A 521 -38.07 26.13 -8.60
C GLY A 521 -38.48 26.31 -10.06
N VAL A 522 -39.51 25.61 -10.53
CA VAL A 522 -40.08 25.78 -11.88
C VAL A 522 -40.85 27.10 -11.99
N SER A 523 -40.61 27.85 -13.07
CA SER A 523 -41.39 29.04 -13.41
C SER A 523 -42.40 28.76 -14.52
N SER A 524 -43.67 29.10 -14.27
CA SER A 524 -44.76 28.99 -15.25
C SER A 524 -44.79 30.12 -16.28
N LYS A 525 -44.30 31.30 -15.91
CA LYS A 525 -44.37 32.52 -16.73
C LYS A 525 -43.21 32.68 -17.71
N ARG A 526 -42.01 32.23 -17.34
CA ARG A 526 -40.80 32.38 -18.16
C ARG A 526 -39.96 31.11 -18.13
N ALA A 527 -39.13 30.92 -19.14
CA ALA A 527 -38.08 29.92 -19.08
C ALA A 527 -37.07 30.29 -17.98
N ASN A 528 -36.84 29.36 -17.06
CA ASN A 528 -35.77 29.39 -16.06
C ASN A 528 -35.14 28.00 -15.96
N PHE A 529 -34.06 27.83 -15.19
CA PHE A 529 -33.39 26.54 -15.07
C PHE A 529 -34.32 25.41 -14.61
N GLY A 530 -35.22 25.66 -13.64
CA GLY A 530 -36.20 24.66 -13.20
C GLY A 530 -37.15 24.21 -14.30
N ARG A 531 -37.64 25.12 -15.15
CA ARG A 531 -38.49 24.77 -16.30
C ARG A 531 -37.71 24.02 -17.39
N ILE A 532 -36.45 24.39 -17.64
CA ILE A 532 -35.61 23.65 -18.60
C ILE A 532 -35.39 22.21 -18.12
N ILE A 533 -35.14 22.02 -16.82
CA ILE A 533 -35.02 20.70 -16.20
C ILE A 533 -36.32 19.90 -16.38
N LEU A 534 -37.47 20.51 -16.06
CA LEU A 534 -38.78 19.85 -16.23
C LEU A 534 -38.97 19.33 -17.66
N ASN A 535 -38.73 20.19 -18.65
CA ASN A 535 -38.89 19.86 -20.05
C ASN A 535 -37.89 18.77 -20.48
N ASN A 536 -36.63 18.86 -20.08
CA ASN A 536 -35.62 17.85 -20.40
C ASN A 536 -35.98 16.47 -19.84
N ILE A 537 -36.57 16.40 -18.63
CA ILE A 537 -37.08 15.16 -18.03
C ILE A 537 -38.24 14.59 -18.87
N GLN A 538 -39.20 15.42 -19.27
CA GLN A 538 -40.31 15.01 -20.14
C GLN A 538 -39.81 14.51 -21.51
N ASP A 539 -38.87 15.22 -22.12
CA ASP A 539 -38.29 14.88 -23.44
C ASP A 539 -37.48 13.58 -23.40
N CYS A 540 -36.97 13.17 -22.23
CA CYS A 540 -36.36 11.86 -22.03
C CYS A 540 -37.39 10.72 -21.91
N GLY A 541 -38.69 11.03 -21.89
CA GLY A 541 -39.77 10.05 -21.80
C GLY A 541 -40.08 9.60 -20.37
N PHE A 542 -39.81 10.44 -19.36
CA PHE A 542 -40.23 10.14 -17.99
C PHE A 542 -41.77 10.24 -17.87
N PRO A 543 -42.46 9.29 -17.21
CA PRO A 543 -43.93 9.31 -17.11
C PRO A 543 -44.45 10.54 -16.36
N ALA A 544 -45.33 11.32 -17.00
CA ALA A 544 -45.84 12.58 -16.47
C ALA A 544 -46.69 12.39 -15.19
N GLU A 545 -47.35 11.24 -15.04
CA GLU A 545 -48.14 10.86 -13.87
C GLU A 545 -47.29 10.63 -12.61
N HIS A 546 -45.99 10.41 -12.77
CA HIS A 546 -45.02 10.24 -11.69
C HIS A 546 -44.07 11.44 -11.55
N LEU A 547 -44.36 12.53 -12.26
CA LEU A 547 -43.61 13.77 -12.25
C LEU A 547 -44.44 14.87 -11.57
N TYR A 548 -43.82 15.59 -10.63
CA TYR A 548 -44.49 16.61 -9.83
C TYR A 548 -43.71 17.92 -9.83
N VAL A 549 -44.42 19.04 -9.75
CA VAL A 549 -43.83 20.37 -9.55
C VAL A 549 -44.26 20.90 -8.19
N ILE A 550 -43.29 21.27 -7.33
CA ILE A 550 -43.61 21.86 -6.02
C ILE A 550 -43.83 23.36 -6.19
N LYS A 551 -45.10 23.79 -6.17
CA LYS A 551 -45.54 25.17 -6.38
C LYS A 551 -46.97 25.37 -5.85
N SER A 552 -47.18 26.42 -5.05
CA SER A 552 -48.48 26.74 -4.42
C SER A 552 -49.49 27.44 -5.33
N ASP A 553 -49.01 28.23 -6.29
CA ASP A 553 -49.85 29.22 -6.98
C ASP A 553 -50.58 28.64 -8.21
N GLU A 554 -50.31 27.38 -8.56
CA GLU A 554 -50.76 26.75 -9.80
C GLU A 554 -51.09 25.28 -9.58
N THR A 555 -51.97 24.72 -10.41
CA THR A 555 -52.35 23.30 -10.36
C THR A 555 -51.58 22.45 -11.36
N GLU A 556 -51.02 23.05 -12.42
CA GLU A 556 -50.31 22.36 -13.49
C GLU A 556 -49.32 23.31 -14.19
N VAL A 557 -48.14 22.82 -14.59
CA VAL A 557 -47.17 23.50 -15.46
C VAL A 557 -46.70 22.54 -16.53
N ASP A 558 -46.79 22.94 -17.81
CA ASP A 558 -46.34 22.15 -18.97
C ASP A 558 -46.85 20.69 -18.99
N GLY A 559 -48.12 20.48 -18.57
CA GLY A 559 -48.73 19.15 -18.51
C GLY A 559 -48.42 18.36 -17.24
N VAL A 560 -47.68 18.93 -16.28
CA VAL A 560 -47.22 18.27 -15.05
C VAL A 560 -47.94 18.83 -13.83
N ARG A 561 -48.43 17.93 -12.96
CA ARG A 561 -49.19 18.28 -11.76
C ARG A 561 -48.37 19.10 -10.77
N CYS A 562 -48.93 20.20 -10.28
CA CYS A 562 -48.36 20.98 -9.19
C CYS A 562 -48.94 20.57 -7.82
N VAL A 563 -48.07 20.54 -6.81
CA VAL A 563 -48.46 20.40 -5.39
C VAL A 563 -47.86 21.54 -4.56
N PRO A 564 -48.56 22.08 -3.54
CA PRO A 564 -48.08 23.27 -2.84
C PRO A 564 -46.79 23.06 -2.05
N THR A 565 -46.69 21.94 -1.33
CA THR A 565 -45.53 21.59 -0.48
C THR A 565 -45.14 20.13 -0.66
N LEU A 566 -43.96 19.74 -0.13
CA LEU A 566 -43.52 18.34 -0.12
C LEU A 566 -44.43 17.44 0.73
N ALA A 567 -45.15 17.99 1.70
CA ALA A 567 -46.10 17.23 2.52
C ALA A 567 -47.40 16.91 1.77
N ASP A 568 -47.71 17.65 0.69
CA ASP A 568 -48.90 17.46 -0.14
C ASP A 568 -48.68 16.43 -1.26
N LEU A 569 -47.47 15.86 -1.36
CA LEU A 569 -47.20 14.76 -2.27
C LEU A 569 -48.03 13.53 -1.85
N PRO A 570 -48.65 12.82 -2.81
CA PRO A 570 -49.49 11.66 -2.50
C PRO A 570 -48.71 10.53 -1.83
N GLU A 571 -47.41 10.44 -2.14
CA GLU A 571 -46.45 9.51 -1.56
C GLU A 571 -45.05 10.14 -1.56
N PRO A 572 -44.13 9.69 -0.69
CA PRO A 572 -42.72 10.07 -0.77
C PRO A 572 -42.15 9.76 -2.17
N VAL A 573 -41.40 10.72 -2.74
CA VAL A 573 -40.81 10.55 -4.07
C VAL A 573 -39.40 9.95 -4.00
N ASP A 574 -38.99 9.26 -5.07
CA ASP A 574 -37.64 8.68 -5.13
C ASP A 574 -36.57 9.79 -5.29
N LEU A 575 -36.86 10.84 -6.09
CA LEU A 575 -35.94 11.93 -6.40
C LEU A 575 -36.61 13.31 -6.31
N LEU A 576 -35.96 14.25 -5.62
CA LEU A 576 -36.27 15.67 -5.65
C LEU A 576 -35.16 16.47 -6.33
N VAL A 577 -35.50 17.30 -7.33
CA VAL A 577 -34.56 18.22 -7.98
C VAL A 577 -34.83 19.64 -7.49
N ALA A 578 -33.86 20.23 -6.79
CA ALA A 578 -33.95 21.56 -6.21
C ALA A 578 -33.24 22.61 -7.10
N ALA A 579 -34.03 23.37 -7.87
CA ALA A 579 -33.57 24.49 -8.70
C ALA A 579 -34.05 25.85 -8.15
N ALA A 580 -33.96 26.04 -6.83
CA ALA A 580 -34.31 27.29 -6.14
C ALA A 580 -33.07 28.11 -5.74
N GLY A 581 -33.26 29.33 -5.23
CA GLY A 581 -32.18 30.15 -4.69
C GLY A 581 -31.49 29.50 -3.49
N ALA A 582 -30.18 29.73 -3.33
CA ALA A 582 -29.35 29.11 -2.29
C ALA A 582 -29.83 29.41 -0.86
N ASP A 583 -30.42 30.59 -0.65
CA ASP A 583 -31.02 31.04 0.61
C ASP A 583 -32.18 30.16 1.09
N ARG A 584 -32.87 29.46 0.17
CA ARG A 584 -34.01 28.59 0.48
C ARG A 584 -33.62 27.13 0.70
N ILE A 585 -32.36 26.76 0.46
CA ILE A 585 -31.92 25.37 0.50
C ILE A 585 -31.91 24.79 1.92
N PRO A 586 -31.45 25.50 2.98
CA PRO A 586 -31.53 24.96 4.34
C PRO A 586 -32.96 24.58 4.75
N THR A 587 -33.93 25.46 4.52
CA THR A 587 -35.34 25.18 4.80
C THR A 587 -35.86 23.99 3.99
N LEU A 588 -35.51 23.91 2.70
CA LEU A 588 -35.91 22.78 1.86
C LEU A 588 -35.31 21.46 2.35
N VAL A 589 -34.06 21.46 2.80
CA VAL A 589 -33.40 20.27 3.38
C VAL A 589 -34.11 19.84 4.65
N ASP A 590 -34.48 20.78 5.52
CA ASP A 590 -35.27 20.49 6.73
C ASP A 590 -36.65 19.91 6.38
N ASP A 591 -37.34 20.46 5.37
CA ASP A 591 -38.63 19.95 4.89
C ASP A 591 -38.51 18.52 4.33
N VAL A 592 -37.48 18.24 3.53
CA VAL A 592 -37.19 16.90 3.00
C VAL A 592 -36.95 15.91 4.13
N LEU A 593 -36.18 16.32 5.13
CA LEU A 593 -35.84 15.48 6.27
C LEU A 593 -36.98 15.40 7.29
N GLY A 594 -38.10 16.11 7.11
CA GLY A 594 -39.27 16.02 7.99
C GLY A 594 -39.11 16.77 9.32
N GLY A 595 -38.26 17.81 9.36
CA GLY A 595 -37.87 18.54 10.56
C GLY A 595 -38.99 19.28 11.29
N HIS A 596 -40.20 19.44 10.70
CA HIS A 596 -41.24 20.32 11.24
C HIS A 596 -42.65 19.71 11.41
N ALA A 597 -42.89 18.41 11.14
CA ALA A 597 -44.26 17.87 11.25
C ALA A 597 -44.39 16.44 11.81
N ASP A 598 -43.50 15.50 11.45
CA ASP A 598 -43.65 14.09 11.81
C ASP A 598 -42.34 13.26 11.83
N GLY A 599 -41.19 13.85 11.47
CA GLY A 599 -39.90 13.16 11.44
C GLY A 599 -39.72 12.18 10.28
N VAL A 600 -40.62 12.19 9.29
CA VAL A 600 -40.60 11.27 8.14
C VAL A 600 -39.84 11.90 6.97
N THR A 601 -38.84 11.19 6.45
CA THR A 601 -38.14 11.60 5.23
C THR A 601 -39.09 11.53 4.02
N ARG A 602 -39.22 12.64 3.28
CA ARG A 602 -40.14 12.78 2.13
C ARG A 602 -39.56 12.32 0.80
N CYS A 603 -38.23 12.24 0.70
CA CYS A 603 -37.53 11.88 -0.53
C CYS A 603 -36.39 10.90 -0.25
N ALA A 604 -36.17 9.90 -1.10
CA ALA A 604 -35.01 9.02 -0.95
C ALA A 604 -33.69 9.75 -1.31
N SER A 605 -33.73 10.55 -2.38
CA SER A 605 -32.59 11.27 -2.92
C SER A 605 -32.94 12.71 -3.33
N VAL A 606 -31.95 13.61 -3.28
CA VAL A 606 -32.10 15.03 -3.64
C VAL A 606 -30.92 15.49 -4.48
N ILE A 607 -31.19 16.25 -5.55
CA ILE A 607 -30.18 16.96 -6.35
C ILE A 607 -30.28 18.45 -6.06
N LEU A 608 -29.20 19.03 -5.53
CA LEU A 608 -29.07 20.45 -5.23
C LEU A 608 -28.36 21.17 -6.38
N ILE A 609 -29.12 21.81 -7.27
CA ILE A 609 -28.56 22.58 -8.40
C ILE A 609 -27.85 23.88 -7.99
N PRO A 610 -28.38 24.74 -7.09
CA PRO A 610 -27.80 26.07 -6.89
C PRO A 610 -26.40 26.02 -6.26
N GLY A 611 -25.53 26.91 -6.70
CA GLY A 611 -24.32 27.29 -5.98
C GLY A 611 -24.55 28.45 -5.02
N GLY A 612 -23.54 28.79 -4.23
CA GLY A 612 -23.66 29.74 -3.11
C GLY A 612 -23.92 29.04 -1.77
N LEU A 613 -23.41 27.82 -1.63
CA LEU A 613 -23.47 26.97 -0.44
C LEU A 613 -22.03 26.66 0.01
N GLY A 614 -21.25 27.71 0.28
CA GLY A 614 -19.89 27.62 0.85
C GLY A 614 -18.75 28.06 -0.07
N GLU A 615 -18.99 28.17 -1.39
CA GLU A 615 -17.94 28.52 -2.38
C GLU A 615 -17.62 30.01 -2.40
N LYS A 616 -18.55 30.85 -1.92
CA LYS A 616 -18.38 32.30 -1.81
C LYS A 616 -18.24 32.71 -0.35
N ASP A 617 -17.37 33.69 -0.10
CA ASP A 617 -17.25 34.32 1.21
C ASP A 617 -18.62 34.83 1.71
N GLY A 618 -18.97 34.45 2.93
CA GLY A 618 -20.25 34.77 3.58
C GLY A 618 -21.34 33.72 3.41
N THR A 619 -21.13 32.66 2.60
CA THR A 619 -22.11 31.58 2.40
C THR A 619 -21.83 30.30 3.21
N GLN A 620 -20.75 30.28 4.00
CA GLN A 620 -20.33 29.11 4.78
C GLN A 620 -21.37 28.67 5.82
N SER A 621 -22.14 29.62 6.36
CA SER A 621 -23.20 29.33 7.34
C SER A 621 -24.34 28.49 6.74
N LEU A 622 -24.68 28.71 5.46
CA LEU A 622 -25.71 27.93 4.76
C LEU A 622 -25.25 26.48 4.56
N GLU A 623 -24.00 26.28 4.14
CA GLU A 623 -23.41 24.94 3.99
C GLU A 623 -23.38 24.21 5.34
N GLN A 624 -22.95 24.88 6.41
CA GLN A 624 -22.90 24.32 7.76
C GLN A 624 -24.29 23.90 8.26
N GLN A 625 -25.32 24.72 8.03
CA GLN A 625 -26.71 24.37 8.38
C GLN A 625 -27.17 23.11 7.66
N VAL A 626 -26.95 23.03 6.34
CA VAL A 626 -27.29 21.86 5.53
C VAL A 626 -26.55 20.61 6.02
N ARG A 627 -25.23 20.70 6.23
CA ARG A 627 -24.42 19.57 6.75
C ARG A 627 -24.87 19.11 8.14
N ALA A 628 -25.23 20.04 9.02
CA ALA A 628 -25.72 19.73 10.36
C ALA A 628 -27.08 19.01 10.33
N ALA A 629 -28.01 19.48 9.48
CA ALA A 629 -29.31 18.82 9.28
C ALA A 629 -29.15 17.39 8.75
N ILE A 630 -28.31 17.22 7.72
CA ILE A 630 -27.99 15.90 7.15
C ILE A 630 -27.38 14.98 8.21
N THR A 631 -26.36 15.46 8.93
CA THR A 631 -25.69 14.68 9.98
C THR A 631 -26.66 14.24 11.07
N SER A 632 -27.56 15.13 11.50
CA SER A 632 -28.58 14.83 12.51
C SER A 632 -29.55 13.75 12.01
N ALA A 633 -29.94 13.80 10.73
CA ALA A 633 -30.82 12.80 10.14
C ALA A 633 -30.17 11.41 9.99
N ARG A 634 -28.84 11.32 9.91
CA ARG A 634 -28.11 10.04 9.85
C ARG A 634 -28.29 9.17 11.09
N ALA A 635 -28.58 9.79 12.24
CA ALA A 635 -28.81 9.07 13.51
C ALA A 635 -30.21 8.43 13.60
N ARG A 636 -31.12 8.74 12.68
CA ARG A 636 -32.48 8.17 12.66
C ARG A 636 -32.49 6.76 12.05
N PRO A 637 -33.50 5.92 12.35
CA PRO A 637 -33.63 4.59 11.76
C PRO A 637 -33.68 4.59 10.23
N ASP A 638 -34.29 5.61 9.63
CA ASP A 638 -34.37 5.77 8.17
C ASP A 638 -33.10 6.39 7.55
N ARG A 639 -32.17 6.84 8.38
CA ARG A 639 -30.89 7.50 8.03
C ARG A 639 -31.02 8.77 7.17
N GLY A 640 -32.22 9.31 6.97
CA GLY A 640 -32.47 10.49 6.11
C GLY A 640 -32.23 10.27 4.60
N ALA A 641 -32.41 11.32 3.80
CA ALA A 641 -32.17 11.30 2.35
C ALA A 641 -30.66 11.41 1.99
N VAL A 642 -30.29 11.07 0.75
CA VAL A 642 -28.96 11.40 0.20
C VAL A 642 -29.02 12.66 -0.67
N PHE A 643 -27.98 13.50 -0.61
CA PHE A 643 -27.92 14.78 -1.33
C PHE A 643 -26.72 14.83 -2.29
N LEU A 644 -26.98 15.04 -3.58
CA LEU A 644 -25.99 15.35 -4.61
C LEU A 644 -25.88 16.88 -4.79
N GLY A 645 -24.66 17.42 -4.91
CA GLY A 645 -24.41 18.86 -5.07
C GLY A 645 -23.97 19.52 -3.76
N GLY A 646 -24.19 20.81 -3.48
CA GLY A 646 -24.67 21.91 -4.32
C GLY A 646 -23.74 22.29 -5.47
N ASN A 647 -24.08 23.38 -6.17
CA ASN A 647 -23.37 23.85 -7.37
C ASN A 647 -23.08 22.73 -8.37
N CYS A 648 -24.13 22.00 -8.75
CA CYS A 648 -24.02 20.90 -9.69
C CYS A 648 -25.00 21.05 -10.84
N MET A 649 -24.75 20.33 -11.94
CA MET A 649 -25.73 20.14 -13.01
C MET A 649 -26.70 18.98 -12.74
N GLY A 650 -26.43 18.16 -11.72
CA GLY A 650 -27.18 16.96 -11.40
C GLY A 650 -26.80 15.78 -12.27
N VAL A 651 -27.80 15.05 -12.78
CA VAL A 651 -27.64 13.75 -13.41
C VAL A 651 -28.36 13.71 -14.76
N ARG A 652 -27.70 13.12 -15.75
CA ARG A 652 -28.31 12.62 -16.98
C ARG A 652 -28.23 11.09 -16.96
N CYS A 653 -29.37 10.42 -16.85
CA CYS A 653 -29.44 8.96 -16.81
C CYS A 653 -30.36 8.43 -17.91
N ARG A 654 -29.78 7.78 -18.92
CA ARG A 654 -30.53 7.22 -20.05
C ARG A 654 -31.41 6.03 -19.60
N PRO A 655 -30.91 5.05 -18.81
CA PRO A 655 -31.77 4.01 -18.24
C PRO A 655 -32.89 4.55 -17.33
N GLY A 656 -32.59 5.58 -16.53
CA GLY A 656 -33.55 6.26 -15.67
C GLY A 656 -34.54 7.20 -16.39
N ARG A 657 -34.35 7.40 -17.71
CA ARG A 657 -35.19 8.26 -18.58
C ARG A 657 -35.34 9.70 -18.09
N TYR A 658 -34.26 10.31 -17.57
CA TYR A 658 -34.33 11.71 -17.14
C TYR A 658 -32.99 12.46 -17.32
N ASP A 659 -33.08 13.78 -17.47
CA ASP A 659 -31.93 14.69 -17.60
C ASP A 659 -32.18 15.98 -16.82
N THR A 660 -31.36 16.25 -15.79
CA THR A 660 -31.43 17.50 -15.01
C THR A 660 -30.44 18.56 -15.47
N PHE A 661 -29.70 18.34 -16.55
CA PHE A 661 -28.82 19.37 -17.09
C PHE A 661 -29.70 20.50 -17.59
N PHE A 662 -29.56 21.69 -17.02
CA PHE A 662 -30.34 22.87 -17.37
C PHE A 662 -29.88 23.52 -18.70
N ILE A 663 -29.58 22.70 -19.70
CA ILE A 663 -29.18 23.09 -21.05
C ILE A 663 -30.28 22.65 -22.03
N PRO A 664 -30.83 23.57 -22.83
CA PRO A 664 -31.82 23.20 -23.84
C PRO A 664 -31.15 22.47 -25.02
N GLU A 665 -31.90 21.59 -25.69
CA GLU A 665 -31.48 20.82 -26.86
C GLU A 665 -30.93 21.69 -28.01
N THR A 666 -31.41 22.94 -28.13
CA THR A 666 -30.89 23.93 -29.10
C THR A 666 -29.43 24.34 -28.87
N LYS A 667 -28.84 23.97 -27.73
CA LYS A 667 -27.45 24.29 -27.33
C LYS A 667 -26.56 23.07 -27.22
N LEU A 668 -27.11 21.90 -26.89
CA LEU A 668 -26.38 20.66 -26.77
C LEU A 668 -27.28 19.54 -27.27
N ASP A 669 -26.84 18.83 -28.30
CA ASP A 669 -27.53 17.64 -28.81
C ASP A 669 -27.53 16.55 -27.72
N PRO A 670 -28.70 16.15 -27.21
CA PRO A 670 -28.81 15.14 -26.16
C PRO A 670 -28.65 13.71 -26.69
N ARG A 671 -28.61 13.51 -28.02
CA ARG A 671 -28.44 12.21 -28.71
C ARG A 671 -29.43 11.15 -28.26
N ARG A 672 -30.69 11.55 -27.98
CA ARG A 672 -31.73 10.66 -27.43
C ARG A 672 -32.07 9.50 -28.36
N ASP A 673 -31.96 9.70 -29.67
CA ASP A 673 -32.32 8.73 -30.70
C ASP A 673 -31.28 7.62 -30.95
N VAL A 674 -30.07 7.75 -30.37
CA VAL A 674 -28.98 6.78 -30.54
C VAL A 674 -28.80 6.00 -29.23
N PRO A 675 -28.65 4.66 -29.25
CA PRO A 675 -28.37 3.91 -28.02
C PRO A 675 -27.12 4.42 -27.31
N PRO A 676 -27.16 4.61 -25.98
CA PRO A 676 -25.99 5.09 -25.24
C PRO A 676 -24.87 4.05 -25.25
N LYS A 677 -23.64 4.52 -25.11
CA LYS A 677 -22.48 3.67 -24.86
C LYS A 677 -22.55 3.11 -23.44
N ARG A 678 -21.97 1.91 -23.25
CA ARG A 678 -21.82 1.22 -21.95
C ARG A 678 -20.77 1.88 -21.07
N SER A 679 -20.88 3.19 -20.88
CA SER A 679 -19.95 3.99 -20.10
C SER A 679 -20.67 5.00 -19.23
N ALA A 680 -19.99 5.42 -18.16
CA ALA A 680 -20.43 6.50 -17.29
C ALA A 680 -19.36 7.60 -17.18
N LEU A 681 -19.80 8.83 -16.93
CA LEU A 681 -18.91 9.97 -16.68
C LEU A 681 -19.31 10.66 -15.36
N ILE A 682 -18.41 10.62 -14.38
CA ILE A 682 -18.58 11.27 -13.08
C ILE A 682 -17.61 12.45 -13.03
N SER A 683 -18.08 13.65 -12.70
CA SER A 683 -17.22 14.84 -12.62
C SER A 683 -17.67 15.79 -11.54
N GLN A 684 -16.72 16.36 -10.80
CA GLN A 684 -17.02 17.53 -9.94
C GLN A 684 -17.41 18.76 -10.76
N SER A 685 -16.89 18.92 -11.98
CA SER A 685 -17.16 20.08 -12.83
C SER A 685 -18.24 19.77 -13.87
N GLY A 686 -19.42 20.40 -13.74
CA GLY A 686 -20.48 20.30 -14.76
C GLY A 686 -20.04 20.82 -16.14
N ALA A 687 -19.24 21.90 -16.16
CA ALA A 687 -18.69 22.46 -17.40
C ALA A 687 -17.75 21.47 -18.12
N PHE A 688 -17.01 20.66 -17.37
CA PHE A 688 -16.18 19.60 -17.95
C PHE A 688 -17.05 18.57 -18.69
N ILE A 689 -18.13 18.09 -18.07
CA ILE A 689 -19.05 17.12 -18.70
C ILE A 689 -19.60 17.66 -20.02
N ILE A 690 -20.24 18.83 -20.01
CA ILE A 690 -20.95 19.35 -21.19
C ILE A 690 -20.00 19.69 -22.34
N THR A 691 -18.80 20.16 -22.04
CA THR A 691 -17.79 20.42 -23.08
C THR A 691 -17.26 19.14 -23.69
N ARG A 692 -17.14 18.06 -22.91
CA ARG A 692 -16.77 16.74 -23.44
C ARG A 692 -17.90 16.16 -24.29
N LEU A 693 -19.14 16.19 -23.81
CA LEU A 693 -20.31 15.74 -24.59
C LEU A 693 -20.47 16.51 -25.91
N SER A 694 -20.23 17.84 -25.89
CA SER A 694 -20.28 18.68 -27.08
C SER A 694 -19.16 18.39 -28.08
N ASN A 695 -17.92 18.22 -27.62
CA ASN A 695 -16.75 18.12 -28.50
C ASN A 695 -16.46 16.69 -28.97
N LEU A 696 -16.95 15.69 -28.24
CA LEU A 696 -16.59 14.28 -28.46
C LEU A 696 -17.84 13.52 -28.85
N GLU A 697 -17.96 13.31 -30.15
CA GLU A 697 -19.12 12.61 -30.70
C GLU A 697 -19.21 11.15 -30.25
N PHE A 698 -18.07 10.50 -30.02
CA PHE A 698 -18.03 9.12 -29.54
C PHE A 698 -18.45 8.98 -28.07
N LEU A 699 -18.35 10.07 -27.30
CA LEU A 699 -18.66 10.08 -25.88
C LEU A 699 -20.15 10.35 -25.71
N ASP A 700 -20.94 9.27 -25.67
CA ASP A 700 -22.34 9.32 -25.25
C ASP A 700 -22.61 8.31 -24.12
N PRO A 701 -22.22 8.65 -22.88
CA PRO A 701 -22.35 7.74 -21.75
C PRO A 701 -23.82 7.52 -21.38
N ALA A 702 -24.14 6.30 -20.95
CA ALA A 702 -25.45 5.95 -20.39
C ALA A 702 -25.78 6.78 -19.15
N ILE A 703 -24.76 7.15 -18.37
CA ILE A 703 -24.90 7.93 -17.14
C ILE A 703 -23.85 9.05 -17.12
N ALA A 704 -24.27 10.29 -16.90
CA ALA A 704 -23.37 11.42 -16.61
C ALA A 704 -23.80 12.11 -15.31
N ILE A 705 -22.88 12.27 -14.37
CA ILE A 705 -23.15 12.81 -13.03
C ILE A 705 -22.21 13.97 -12.71
N SER A 706 -22.80 15.14 -12.45
CA SER A 706 -22.11 16.30 -11.88
C SER A 706 -22.20 16.25 -10.36
N ALA A 707 -21.08 16.00 -9.69
CA ALA A 707 -21.02 15.87 -8.22
C ALA A 707 -21.08 17.22 -7.48
N GLY A 708 -20.61 18.29 -8.11
CA GLY A 708 -20.52 19.62 -7.51
C GLY A 708 -19.66 19.63 -6.23
N ASN A 709 -20.14 20.30 -5.20
CA ASN A 709 -19.38 20.54 -3.95
C ASN A 709 -19.22 19.30 -3.05
N GLN A 710 -19.97 18.22 -3.29
CA GLN A 710 -19.98 17.05 -2.41
C GLN A 710 -20.36 17.39 -0.95
N ILE A 711 -21.50 18.09 -0.78
CA ILE A 711 -22.02 18.44 0.55
C ILE A 711 -22.39 17.17 1.35
N ASP A 712 -22.85 16.13 0.66
CA ASP A 712 -23.15 14.82 1.25
C ASP A 712 -22.56 13.71 0.39
N VAL A 713 -23.20 13.34 -0.73
CA VAL A 713 -22.70 12.31 -1.65
C VAL A 713 -21.39 12.73 -2.29
N THR A 714 -20.38 11.85 -2.26
CA THR A 714 -19.04 12.10 -2.80
C THR A 714 -18.74 11.29 -4.07
N LEU A 715 -17.59 11.55 -4.68
CA LEU A 715 -17.09 10.79 -5.83
C LEU A 715 -16.94 9.30 -5.53
N SER A 716 -16.56 8.92 -4.30
CA SER A 716 -16.44 7.52 -3.92
C SER A 716 -17.80 6.83 -3.86
N ASP A 717 -18.81 7.46 -3.26
CA ASP A 717 -20.19 6.95 -3.21
C ASP A 717 -20.78 6.78 -4.62
N LEU A 718 -20.54 7.74 -5.51
CA LEU A 718 -21.01 7.70 -6.89
C LEU A 718 -20.32 6.60 -7.70
N LEU A 719 -19.00 6.46 -7.55
CA LEU A 719 -18.26 5.40 -8.24
C LEU A 719 -18.70 4.01 -7.77
N GLU A 720 -18.98 3.84 -6.48
CA GLU A 720 -19.51 2.60 -5.92
C GLU A 720 -20.90 2.28 -6.50
N ALA A 721 -21.84 3.22 -6.44
CA ALA A 721 -23.21 3.00 -6.94
C ALA A 721 -23.27 2.76 -8.45
N VAL A 722 -22.48 3.48 -9.24
CA VAL A 722 -22.39 3.30 -10.70
C VAL A 722 -21.63 2.02 -11.04
N GLY A 723 -20.61 1.70 -10.25
CA GLY A 723 -19.75 0.52 -10.39
C GLY A 723 -20.48 -0.81 -10.21
N GLU A 724 -21.55 -0.86 -9.42
CA GLU A 724 -22.39 -2.04 -9.23
C GLU A 724 -23.20 -2.45 -10.47
N ARG A 725 -23.32 -1.58 -11.48
CA ARG A 725 -24.18 -1.86 -12.63
C ARG A 725 -23.52 -2.76 -13.66
N ASP A 726 -24.23 -3.74 -14.19
CA ASP A 726 -23.71 -4.66 -15.21
C ASP A 726 -23.89 -4.16 -16.65
N ASP A 727 -24.63 -3.06 -16.86
CA ASP A 727 -24.80 -2.42 -18.15
C ASP A 727 -23.66 -1.45 -18.53
N LEU A 728 -22.63 -1.35 -17.66
CA LEU A 728 -21.49 -0.46 -17.83
C LEU A 728 -20.17 -1.24 -17.84
N ASP A 729 -19.28 -0.85 -18.75
CA ASP A 729 -17.97 -1.46 -18.95
C ASP A 729 -16.81 -0.50 -18.60
N CYS A 730 -17.06 0.81 -18.72
CA CYS A 730 -16.07 1.86 -18.47
C CYS A 730 -16.64 3.06 -17.70
N ILE A 731 -15.87 3.60 -16.75
CA ILE A 731 -16.25 4.77 -15.95
C ILE A 731 -15.14 5.82 -16.04
N GLY A 732 -15.45 6.99 -16.61
CA GLY A 732 -14.59 8.16 -16.59
C GLY A 732 -14.84 8.99 -15.32
N VAL A 733 -13.79 9.39 -14.62
CA VAL A 733 -13.89 10.20 -13.41
C VAL A 733 -12.96 11.42 -13.49
N TYR A 734 -13.53 12.61 -13.31
CA TYR A 734 -12.78 13.87 -13.16
C TYR A 734 -12.90 14.40 -11.73
N ALA A 735 -11.76 14.54 -11.05
CA ALA A 735 -11.68 14.98 -9.66
C ALA A 735 -10.76 16.20 -9.50
N GLU A 736 -11.26 17.22 -8.81
CA GLU A 736 -10.53 18.40 -8.33
C GLU A 736 -9.97 18.16 -6.92
N GLY A 737 -10.70 17.46 -6.05
CA GLY A 737 -10.28 17.17 -4.68
C GLY A 737 -11.25 16.24 -3.96
N PHE A 738 -10.80 15.70 -2.84
CA PHE A 738 -11.58 14.79 -2.01
C PHE A 738 -11.93 15.42 -0.66
N ASN A 739 -13.06 14.99 -0.10
CA ASN A 739 -13.38 15.25 1.30
C ASN A 739 -12.47 14.42 2.22
N ASP A 740 -12.52 14.71 3.53
CA ASP A 740 -11.77 13.98 4.54
C ASP A 740 -12.00 12.47 4.42
N LEU A 741 -10.90 11.72 4.25
CA LEU A 741 -10.84 10.26 4.04
C LEU A 741 -11.62 9.73 2.82
N ASP A 742 -12.20 10.60 1.99
CA ASP A 742 -12.95 10.19 0.81
C ASP A 742 -12.05 9.68 -0.32
N GLY A 743 -10.79 10.14 -0.39
CA GLY A 743 -9.79 9.59 -1.30
C GLY A 743 -9.47 8.12 -0.99
N LEU A 744 -9.44 7.74 0.29
CA LEU A 744 -9.30 6.35 0.71
C LEU A 744 -10.52 5.50 0.32
N ALA A 745 -11.73 6.03 0.54
CA ALA A 745 -12.97 5.39 0.09
C ALA A 745 -13.00 5.23 -1.44
N PHE A 746 -12.51 6.23 -2.17
CA PHE A 746 -12.43 6.21 -3.63
C PHE A 746 -11.47 5.12 -4.15
N ILE A 747 -10.28 4.98 -3.56
CA ILE A 747 -9.34 3.87 -3.89
C ILE A 747 -10.03 2.51 -3.74
N ARG A 748 -10.76 2.32 -2.64
CA ARG A 748 -11.49 1.06 -2.39
C ARG A 748 -12.63 0.85 -3.40
N ALA A 749 -13.33 1.89 -3.81
CA ALA A 749 -14.35 1.82 -4.85
C ALA A 749 -13.73 1.49 -6.22
N VAL A 750 -12.61 2.13 -6.60
CA VAL A 750 -11.86 1.80 -7.83
C VAL A 750 -11.46 0.32 -7.84
N ASN A 751 -10.93 -0.17 -6.73
CA ASN A 751 -10.52 -1.57 -6.58
C ASN A 751 -11.70 -2.54 -6.81
N ARG A 752 -12.84 -2.33 -6.16
CA ARG A 752 -14.06 -3.14 -6.37
C ARG A 752 -14.54 -3.11 -7.83
N VAL A 753 -14.51 -1.93 -8.45
CA VAL A 753 -14.92 -1.77 -9.85
C VAL A 753 -13.98 -2.51 -10.79
N ALA A 754 -12.66 -2.38 -10.59
CA ALA A 754 -11.66 -3.06 -11.38
C ALA A 754 -11.73 -4.60 -11.22
N GLU A 755 -12.00 -5.11 -10.02
CA GLU A 755 -12.22 -6.53 -9.76
C GLU A 755 -13.41 -7.10 -10.55
N SER A 756 -14.48 -6.31 -10.69
CA SER A 756 -15.65 -6.68 -11.54
C SER A 756 -15.34 -6.72 -13.04
N GLY A 757 -14.13 -6.31 -13.44
CA GLY A 757 -13.65 -6.32 -14.82
C GLY A 757 -13.89 -5.03 -15.61
N LYS A 758 -14.49 -4.02 -14.98
CA LYS A 758 -14.74 -2.69 -15.56
C LYS A 758 -13.47 -1.84 -15.53
N VAL A 759 -13.36 -0.88 -16.45
CA VAL A 759 -12.20 0.02 -16.54
C VAL A 759 -12.54 1.39 -15.99
N VAL A 760 -11.77 1.89 -15.02
CA VAL A 760 -11.89 3.27 -14.51
C VAL A 760 -10.81 4.15 -15.14
N VAL A 761 -11.20 5.20 -15.85
CA VAL A 761 -10.29 6.22 -16.40
C VAL A 761 -10.38 7.46 -15.53
N PHE A 762 -9.27 7.87 -14.92
CA PHE A 762 -9.26 8.92 -13.89
C PHE A 762 -8.41 10.12 -14.31
N TYR A 763 -8.95 11.32 -14.11
CA TYR A 763 -8.21 12.58 -14.23
C TYR A 763 -8.29 13.36 -12.93
N LYS A 764 -7.13 13.62 -12.31
CA LYS A 764 -7.01 14.45 -11.11
C LYS A 764 -6.47 15.83 -11.46
N ALA A 765 -7.29 16.86 -11.29
CA ALA A 765 -6.87 18.26 -11.36
C ALA A 765 -6.04 18.64 -10.13
N GLY A 766 -5.31 19.76 -10.22
CA GLY A 766 -4.40 20.19 -9.15
C GLY A 766 -3.06 19.44 -9.11
N ARG A 767 -2.52 19.04 -10.26
CA ARG A 767 -1.24 18.29 -10.36
C ARG A 767 0.01 19.09 -9.97
N THR A 768 -0.10 20.42 -10.01
CA THR A 768 0.98 21.37 -9.73
C THR A 768 0.54 22.31 -8.61
N SER A 769 1.48 23.02 -7.96
CA SER A 769 1.14 24.05 -6.97
C SER A 769 0.14 25.06 -7.53
N ALA A 770 0.43 25.63 -8.71
CA ALA A 770 -0.47 26.56 -9.39
C ALA A 770 -1.85 25.94 -9.70
N GLY A 771 -1.87 24.68 -10.15
CA GLY A 771 -3.13 23.97 -10.40
C GLY A 771 -3.95 23.72 -9.13
N ARG A 772 -3.29 23.42 -7.99
CA ARG A 772 -3.96 23.25 -6.70
C ARG A 772 -4.61 24.54 -6.24
N THR A 773 -3.89 25.65 -6.33
CA THR A 773 -4.43 26.98 -6.01
C THR A 773 -5.60 27.35 -6.91
N ALA A 774 -5.54 27.03 -8.21
CA ALA A 774 -6.64 27.27 -9.13
C ALA A 774 -7.89 26.43 -8.78
N ALA A 775 -7.73 25.13 -8.48
CA ALA A 775 -8.83 24.25 -8.10
C ALA A 775 -9.52 24.73 -6.79
N GLN A 776 -8.74 25.17 -5.80
CA GLN A 776 -9.25 25.71 -4.53
C GLN A 776 -10.15 26.95 -4.70
N GLY A 777 -9.94 27.75 -5.74
CA GLY A 777 -10.76 28.94 -6.00
C GLY A 777 -12.16 28.64 -6.56
N HIS A 778 -12.42 27.39 -6.98
CA HIS A 778 -13.66 27.00 -7.67
C HIS A 778 -14.51 25.99 -6.88
N THR A 779 -13.92 25.25 -5.94
CA THR A 779 -14.62 24.27 -5.10
C THR A 779 -14.18 24.39 -3.64
N ALA A 780 -15.09 24.13 -2.70
CA ALA A 780 -14.80 24.17 -1.25
C ALA A 780 -13.85 23.02 -0.78
N SER A 781 -13.30 22.22 -1.69
CA SER A 781 -12.41 21.10 -1.39
C SER A 781 -10.94 21.52 -1.46
N LEU A 782 -10.15 21.29 -0.40
CA LEU A 782 -8.69 21.41 -0.50
C LEU A 782 -8.14 20.33 -1.44
N ALA A 783 -7.14 20.69 -2.25
CA ALA A 783 -6.43 19.75 -3.10
C ALA A 783 -5.24 19.09 -2.37
N GLY A 784 -5.25 17.76 -2.26
CA GLY A 784 -4.23 16.93 -1.61
C GLY A 784 -2.94 16.70 -2.40
N ASP A 785 -2.15 15.73 -1.94
CA ASP A 785 -0.90 15.30 -2.60
C ASP A 785 -1.23 14.47 -3.85
N TYR A 786 -0.93 15.04 -5.02
CA TYR A 786 -1.18 14.42 -6.31
C TYR A 786 -0.39 13.11 -6.49
N ASP A 787 0.83 13.01 -5.98
CA ASP A 787 1.67 11.82 -6.20
C ASP A 787 1.12 10.61 -5.43
N VAL A 788 0.63 10.85 -4.22
CA VAL A 788 -0.09 9.84 -3.43
C VAL A 788 -1.36 9.40 -4.15
N CYS A 789 -2.17 10.37 -4.59
CA CYS A 789 -3.41 10.10 -5.32
C CYS A 789 -3.15 9.27 -6.57
N GLN A 790 -2.18 9.67 -7.41
CA GLN A 790 -1.82 8.94 -8.62
C GLN A 790 -1.40 7.51 -8.29
N ALA A 791 -0.41 7.34 -7.39
CA ALA A 791 0.13 6.01 -7.07
C ALA A 791 -0.96 5.08 -6.53
N ALA A 792 -1.76 5.56 -5.58
CA ALA A 792 -2.76 4.73 -4.93
C ALA A 792 -3.95 4.39 -5.85
N VAL A 793 -4.37 5.31 -6.72
CA VAL A 793 -5.45 5.06 -7.69
C VAL A 793 -4.98 4.17 -8.85
N GLU A 794 -3.73 4.31 -9.32
CA GLU A 794 -3.15 3.41 -10.35
C GLU A 794 -2.95 1.98 -9.82
N GLU A 795 -2.66 1.82 -8.52
CA GLU A 795 -2.53 0.51 -7.86
C GLU A 795 -3.90 -0.13 -7.61
N ALA A 796 -4.91 0.68 -7.25
CA ALA A 796 -6.29 0.21 -7.12
C ALA A 796 -6.87 -0.33 -8.44
N GLY A 797 -6.28 -0.02 -9.59
CA GLY A 797 -6.71 -0.54 -10.89
C GLY A 797 -7.43 0.49 -11.77
N ALA A 798 -7.22 1.79 -11.56
CA ALA A 798 -7.62 2.82 -12.52
C ALA A 798 -6.48 3.20 -13.47
N ILE A 799 -6.82 3.75 -14.63
CA ILE A 799 -5.88 4.41 -15.54
C ILE A 799 -5.88 5.90 -15.24
N VAL A 800 -4.82 6.39 -14.58
CA VAL A 800 -4.69 7.81 -14.22
C VAL A 800 -4.05 8.61 -15.35
N THR A 801 -4.65 9.72 -15.75
CA THR A 801 -4.27 10.46 -16.97
C THR A 801 -3.64 11.82 -16.67
N ASP A 802 -2.77 12.27 -17.56
CA ASP A 802 -2.01 13.52 -17.40
C ASP A 802 -2.62 14.71 -18.13
N THR A 803 -3.34 14.44 -19.20
CA THR A 803 -3.91 15.47 -20.07
C THR A 803 -5.36 15.12 -20.38
N PHE A 804 -6.16 16.15 -20.69
CA PHE A 804 -7.52 15.93 -21.18
C PHE A 804 -7.54 15.06 -22.43
N LYS A 805 -6.57 15.24 -23.34
CA LYS A 805 -6.54 14.45 -24.58
C LYS A 805 -6.33 12.96 -24.30
N GLU A 806 -5.41 12.63 -23.39
CA GLU A 806 -5.18 11.25 -22.96
C GLU A 806 -6.42 10.66 -22.26
N PHE A 807 -7.08 11.43 -21.40
CA PHE A 807 -8.36 11.03 -20.76
C PHE A 807 -9.42 10.66 -21.79
N GLU A 808 -9.62 11.50 -22.81
CA GLU A 808 -10.59 11.26 -23.88
C GLU A 808 -10.27 10.00 -24.68
N GLN A 809 -9.00 9.84 -25.07
CA GLN A 809 -8.54 8.70 -25.87
C GLN A 809 -8.64 7.38 -25.11
N LEU A 810 -8.27 7.37 -23.83
CA LEU A 810 -8.39 6.17 -23.01
C LEU A 810 -9.83 5.82 -22.69
N LEU A 811 -10.73 6.82 -22.60
CA LEU A 811 -12.15 6.59 -22.44
C LEU A 811 -12.76 5.93 -23.70
N GLU A 812 -12.36 6.38 -24.90
CA GLU A 812 -12.73 5.75 -26.18
C GLU A 812 -12.23 4.30 -26.24
N LEU A 813 -10.92 4.10 -26.04
CA LEU A 813 -10.29 2.77 -26.06
C LEU A 813 -10.93 1.82 -25.04
N SER A 814 -11.15 2.28 -23.81
CA SER A 814 -11.67 1.44 -22.73
C SER A 814 -13.14 1.06 -22.95
N THR A 815 -13.89 1.87 -23.70
CA THR A 815 -15.27 1.56 -24.05
C THR A 815 -15.33 0.61 -25.24
N ASP A 816 -14.64 0.94 -26.33
CA ASP A 816 -14.80 0.23 -27.61
C ASP A 816 -13.94 -1.06 -27.69
N LEU A 817 -12.84 -1.15 -26.94
CA LEU A 817 -12.00 -2.36 -26.86
C LEU A 817 -12.32 -3.27 -25.67
N HIS A 818 -13.31 -2.94 -24.83
CA HIS A 818 -13.62 -3.70 -23.61
C HIS A 818 -13.84 -5.21 -23.88
N GLY A 819 -14.56 -5.53 -24.96
CA GLY A 819 -14.82 -6.91 -25.38
C GLY A 819 -13.67 -7.61 -26.10
N LYS A 820 -12.52 -6.94 -26.32
CA LYS A 820 -11.36 -7.49 -27.03
C LYS A 820 -10.41 -8.20 -26.06
N THR A 821 -9.72 -9.22 -26.54
CA THR A 821 -8.78 -10.01 -25.72
C THR A 821 -7.35 -9.46 -25.83
N VAL A 822 -6.82 -8.91 -24.73
CA VAL A 822 -5.44 -8.41 -24.67
C VAL A 822 -4.45 -9.53 -24.31
N ARG A 823 -3.86 -10.14 -25.34
CA ARG A 823 -2.89 -11.26 -25.21
C ARG A 823 -1.44 -10.85 -24.97
N GLY A 824 -1.15 -9.55 -24.99
CA GLY A 824 0.18 -9.01 -24.71
C GLY A 824 0.38 -7.57 -25.12
N ARG A 825 1.64 -7.21 -25.34
CA ARG A 825 2.12 -5.83 -25.55
C ARG A 825 2.87 -5.69 -26.87
N ARG A 826 2.89 -6.74 -27.69
CA ARG A 826 3.58 -6.75 -28.99
C ARG A 826 2.61 -6.21 -30.04
N ILE A 827 2.96 -5.11 -30.68
CA ILE A 827 2.10 -4.46 -31.66
C ILE A 827 2.52 -4.80 -33.08
N GLY A 828 1.52 -4.94 -33.96
CA GLY A 828 1.66 -4.86 -35.41
C GLY A 828 1.29 -3.45 -35.86
N ALA A 829 2.18 -2.78 -36.57
CA ALA A 829 1.95 -1.43 -37.07
C ALA A 829 1.89 -1.43 -38.61
N ILE A 830 0.90 -0.77 -39.18
CA ILE A 830 0.70 -0.65 -40.63
C ILE A 830 0.47 0.82 -40.95
N SER A 831 1.10 1.37 -41.99
CA SER A 831 0.71 2.66 -42.58
C SER A 831 1.09 2.70 -44.05
N ASN A 832 0.46 3.55 -44.86
CA ASN A 832 0.89 3.88 -46.22
C ASN A 832 1.95 4.99 -46.28
N ALA A 833 2.41 5.49 -45.12
CA ALA A 833 3.39 6.55 -45.02
C ALA A 833 4.55 6.18 -44.08
N GLY A 834 5.78 6.22 -44.60
CA GLY A 834 6.98 5.90 -43.85
C GLY A 834 7.18 6.73 -42.57
N TYR A 835 6.82 8.02 -42.54
CA TYR A 835 6.99 8.83 -41.33
C TYR A 835 6.09 8.36 -40.19
N GLU A 836 4.86 7.90 -40.47
CA GLU A 836 3.97 7.33 -39.45
C GLU A 836 4.56 6.04 -38.90
N THR A 837 5.13 5.19 -39.78
CA THR A 837 5.76 3.94 -39.33
C THR A 837 6.93 4.19 -38.38
N VAL A 838 7.76 5.22 -38.64
CA VAL A 838 8.83 5.65 -37.73
C VAL A 838 8.26 6.23 -36.45
N GLY A 839 7.28 7.13 -36.56
CA GLY A 839 6.61 7.73 -35.40
C GLY A 839 5.97 6.70 -34.48
N MET A 840 5.43 5.61 -35.05
CA MET A 840 4.89 4.51 -34.26
C MET A 840 6.00 3.77 -33.49
N ALA A 841 7.12 3.47 -34.17
CA ALA A 841 8.26 2.78 -33.56
C ALA A 841 8.96 3.63 -32.48
N ASP A 842 9.09 4.94 -32.68
CA ASP A 842 9.75 5.87 -31.75
C ASP A 842 8.97 6.04 -30.43
N ASN A 843 7.66 5.76 -30.43
CA ASN A 843 6.78 6.00 -29.28
C ASN A 843 6.40 4.71 -28.53
N VAL A 844 7.03 3.56 -28.78
CA VAL A 844 6.69 2.29 -28.10
C VAL A 844 7.08 2.26 -26.61
N LYS A 845 7.99 3.13 -26.17
CA LYS A 845 8.40 3.26 -24.77
C LYS A 845 7.91 4.59 -24.19
N GLY A 846 7.28 4.55 -23.02
CA GLY A 846 6.92 5.73 -22.24
C GLY A 846 7.14 5.52 -20.76
N SER A 847 7.00 6.59 -19.96
CA SER A 847 7.22 6.51 -18.51
C SER A 847 6.26 5.56 -17.78
N ARG A 848 5.08 5.27 -18.37
CA ARG A 848 4.05 4.43 -17.75
C ARG A 848 3.42 3.39 -18.68
N TYR A 849 4.14 3.05 -19.74
CA TYR A 849 3.79 1.94 -20.64
C TYR A 849 5.04 1.49 -21.37
N ASP A 850 5.06 0.20 -21.71
CA ASP A 850 6.16 -0.42 -22.42
C ASP A 850 5.59 -1.42 -23.44
N LEU A 851 5.73 -1.06 -24.72
CA LEU A 851 5.34 -1.88 -25.87
C LEU A 851 6.55 -2.38 -26.63
N ASP A 852 6.34 -3.45 -27.38
CA ASP A 852 7.32 -4.00 -28.32
C ASP A 852 6.74 -4.00 -29.74
N VAL A 853 7.56 -3.68 -30.72
CA VAL A 853 7.22 -3.96 -32.12
C VAL A 853 7.41 -5.46 -32.35
N ALA A 854 6.34 -6.17 -32.70
CA ALA A 854 6.37 -7.62 -32.86
C ALA A 854 7.40 -8.04 -33.93
N ALA A 855 8.30 -8.95 -33.56
CA ALA A 855 9.19 -9.61 -34.52
C ALA A 855 8.38 -10.64 -35.33
N LEU A 856 8.17 -10.36 -36.61
CA LEU A 856 7.38 -11.23 -37.49
C LEU A 856 8.07 -12.57 -37.73
N THR A 857 7.32 -13.66 -37.58
CA THR A 857 7.77 -15.01 -37.94
C THR A 857 8.01 -15.12 -39.45
N PRO A 858 8.80 -16.12 -39.91
CA PRO A 858 8.98 -16.38 -41.34
C PRO A 858 7.65 -16.60 -42.07
N GLU A 859 6.70 -17.33 -41.44
CA GLU A 859 5.37 -17.59 -41.99
C GLU A 859 4.57 -16.29 -42.18
N THR A 860 4.44 -15.46 -41.14
CA THR A 860 3.75 -14.17 -41.25
C THR A 860 4.39 -13.27 -42.30
N ARG A 861 5.72 -13.27 -42.41
CA ARG A 861 6.45 -12.51 -43.42
C ARG A 861 6.15 -12.99 -44.84
N GLU A 862 6.09 -14.30 -45.06
CA GLU A 862 5.73 -14.90 -46.35
C GLU A 862 4.30 -14.55 -46.75
N ARG A 863 3.35 -14.69 -45.81
CA ARG A 863 1.93 -14.34 -46.02
C ARG A 863 1.74 -12.85 -46.34
N LEU A 864 2.46 -11.97 -45.64
CA LEU A 864 2.47 -10.53 -45.95
C LEU A 864 3.09 -10.25 -47.33
N SER A 865 4.19 -10.92 -47.67
CA SER A 865 4.83 -10.75 -48.99
C SER A 865 3.88 -11.16 -50.12
N ALA A 866 3.20 -12.30 -49.97
CA ALA A 866 2.18 -12.76 -50.91
C ALA A 866 0.98 -11.80 -51.00
N ALA A 867 0.57 -11.16 -49.89
CA ALA A 867 -0.45 -10.12 -49.91
C ALA A 867 0.02 -8.88 -50.69
N LEU A 868 1.25 -8.41 -50.47
CA LEU A 868 1.83 -7.28 -51.21
C LEU A 868 1.97 -7.58 -52.70
N GLU A 869 2.40 -8.80 -53.07
CA GLU A 869 2.55 -9.22 -54.47
C GLU A 869 1.22 -9.22 -55.23
N ARG A 870 0.12 -9.70 -54.61
CA ARG A 870 -1.22 -9.68 -55.21
C ARG A 870 -1.67 -8.27 -55.63
N HIS A 871 -1.18 -7.24 -54.94
CA HIS A 871 -1.49 -5.84 -55.19
C HIS A 871 -0.39 -5.09 -55.94
N ASN A 872 0.59 -5.80 -56.51
CA ASN A 872 1.76 -5.26 -57.21
C ASN A 872 2.63 -4.30 -56.35
N LEU A 873 2.65 -4.52 -55.03
CA LEU A 873 3.45 -3.74 -54.07
C LEU A 873 4.77 -4.42 -53.68
N GLY A 874 5.01 -5.68 -54.09
CA GLY A 874 6.17 -6.46 -53.65
C GLY A 874 7.55 -5.88 -54.01
N THR A 875 7.64 -4.99 -54.99
CA THR A 875 8.88 -4.26 -55.34
C THR A 875 9.02 -2.92 -54.62
N LEU A 876 7.95 -2.43 -53.98
CA LEU A 876 7.86 -1.11 -53.35
C LEU A 876 7.81 -1.18 -51.82
N ALA A 877 7.22 -2.24 -51.28
CA ALA A 877 7.02 -2.47 -49.86
C ALA A 877 7.72 -3.76 -49.42
N ASN A 878 8.30 -3.74 -48.23
CA ASN A 878 8.91 -4.93 -47.62
C ASN A 878 8.02 -5.47 -46.51
N ALA A 879 7.80 -6.79 -46.49
CA ALA A 879 7.11 -7.45 -45.38
C ALA A 879 7.96 -7.38 -44.10
N ARG A 880 7.75 -6.32 -43.30
CA ARG A 880 8.38 -6.08 -42.00
C ARG A 880 7.38 -5.40 -41.07
N ASN A 881 7.73 -5.26 -39.80
CA ASN A 881 6.95 -4.51 -38.81
C ASN A 881 7.82 -3.37 -38.25
N PRO A 882 7.38 -2.10 -38.30
CA PRO A 882 6.15 -1.63 -38.94
C PRO A 882 6.10 -1.83 -40.47
N LEU A 883 4.91 -2.09 -41.01
CA LEU A 883 4.65 -2.30 -42.42
C LEU A 883 4.33 -0.97 -43.12
N ASP A 884 5.15 -0.57 -44.08
CA ASP A 884 4.90 0.56 -44.97
C ASP A 884 4.29 0.07 -46.29
N LEU A 885 3.00 0.32 -46.48
CA LEU A 885 2.23 -0.05 -47.67
C LEU A 885 2.46 0.88 -48.86
N THR A 886 3.13 2.02 -48.64
CA THR A 886 3.30 3.12 -49.60
C THR A 886 1.99 3.76 -50.05
N PRO A 887 2.01 4.97 -50.65
CA PRO A 887 0.80 5.61 -51.17
C PRO A 887 0.13 4.84 -52.33
N MET A 888 0.75 3.79 -52.88
CA MET A 888 0.22 3.02 -54.00
C MET A 888 -0.81 1.96 -53.60
N ALA A 889 -0.89 1.64 -52.31
CA ALA A 889 -1.85 0.69 -51.76
C ALA A 889 -3.29 1.18 -51.89
N ASP A 890 -4.19 0.28 -52.29
CA ASP A 890 -5.63 0.50 -52.30
C ASP A 890 -6.31 -0.12 -51.06
N ASP A 891 -7.63 0.06 -50.93
CA ASP A 891 -8.40 -0.39 -49.77
C ASP A 891 -8.34 -1.92 -49.57
N GLN A 892 -8.21 -2.71 -50.66
CA GLN A 892 -8.08 -4.17 -50.58
C GLN A 892 -6.69 -4.59 -50.09
N ALA A 893 -5.64 -3.89 -50.53
CA ALA A 893 -4.28 -4.11 -50.01
C ALA A 893 -4.20 -3.89 -48.49
N TYR A 894 -4.89 -2.86 -47.98
CA TYR A 894 -5.04 -2.63 -46.54
C TYR A 894 -5.72 -3.81 -45.85
N GLU A 895 -6.91 -4.22 -46.32
CA GLU A 895 -7.65 -5.34 -45.72
C GLU A 895 -6.80 -6.62 -45.65
N ASP A 896 -6.17 -7.01 -46.76
CA ASP A 896 -5.42 -8.25 -46.86
C ASP A 896 -4.23 -8.26 -45.87
N CYS A 897 -3.52 -7.13 -45.74
CA CYS A 897 -2.38 -7.01 -44.82
C CYS A 897 -2.82 -6.94 -43.35
N ILE A 898 -3.92 -6.23 -43.06
CA ILE A 898 -4.49 -6.16 -41.71
C ILE A 898 -4.90 -7.55 -41.25
N ARG A 899 -5.62 -8.32 -42.08
CA ARG A 899 -6.04 -9.69 -41.73
C ARG A 899 -4.87 -10.59 -41.38
N VAL A 900 -3.78 -10.53 -42.14
CA VAL A 900 -2.57 -11.31 -41.84
C VAL A 900 -2.01 -10.93 -40.45
N MET A 901 -1.94 -9.64 -40.10
CA MET A 901 -1.49 -9.21 -38.76
C MET A 901 -2.50 -9.54 -37.64
N MET A 902 -3.80 -9.51 -37.93
CA MET A 902 -4.85 -9.88 -36.98
C MET A 902 -4.82 -11.39 -36.66
N GLU A 903 -4.35 -12.23 -37.58
CA GLU A 903 -4.24 -13.67 -37.40
C GLU A 903 -2.90 -14.13 -36.79
N ALA A 904 -1.85 -13.31 -36.88
CA ALA A 904 -0.51 -13.67 -36.38
C ALA A 904 -0.46 -13.71 -34.83
N ASP A 905 -0.12 -14.86 -34.24
CA ASP A 905 -0.08 -15.04 -32.78
C ASP A 905 1.07 -14.28 -32.09
N GLU A 906 2.10 -13.88 -32.84
CA GLU A 906 3.17 -13.01 -32.35
C GLU A 906 2.77 -11.54 -32.19
N ILE A 907 1.60 -11.16 -32.71
CA ILE A 907 1.03 -9.80 -32.61
C ILE A 907 -0.16 -9.82 -31.65
N ASP A 908 -0.13 -8.96 -30.64
CA ASP A 908 -1.16 -8.86 -29.61
C ASP A 908 -2.17 -7.74 -29.86
N ALA A 909 -1.81 -6.72 -30.64
CA ALA A 909 -2.69 -5.62 -31.05
C ALA A 909 -2.21 -5.00 -32.38
N VAL A 910 -3.12 -4.44 -33.17
CA VAL A 910 -2.80 -3.83 -34.48
C VAL A 910 -3.12 -2.33 -34.50
N VAL A 911 -2.16 -1.52 -34.93
CA VAL A 911 -2.30 -0.07 -35.12
C VAL A 911 -2.23 0.20 -36.62
N VAL A 912 -3.33 0.69 -37.19
CA VAL A 912 -3.45 0.95 -38.63
C VAL A 912 -3.48 2.46 -38.88
N GLY A 913 -2.44 2.97 -39.51
CA GLY A 913 -2.35 4.33 -40.02
C GLY A 913 -2.78 4.45 -41.48
N CYS A 914 -3.46 5.54 -41.78
CA CYS A 914 -3.91 5.88 -43.12
C CYS A 914 -3.74 7.38 -43.34
N VAL A 915 -2.80 7.73 -44.21
CA VAL A 915 -2.71 9.05 -44.83
C VAL A 915 -3.66 9.04 -46.04
N PRO A 916 -4.84 9.68 -45.96
CA PRO A 916 -5.95 9.40 -46.87
C PRO A 916 -5.85 10.10 -48.24
N LEU A 917 -4.75 10.81 -48.53
CA LEU A 917 -4.65 11.73 -49.68
C LEU A 917 -4.36 11.05 -51.03
N THR A 918 -4.15 9.73 -51.06
CA THR A 918 -3.83 9.01 -52.30
C THR A 918 -5.09 8.75 -53.14
N PRO A 919 -5.02 8.88 -54.47
CA PRO A 919 -6.15 8.54 -55.36
C PRO A 919 -6.44 7.02 -55.41
N ARG A 920 -5.62 6.19 -54.75
CA ARG A 920 -5.82 4.75 -54.67
C ARG A 920 -6.82 4.33 -53.59
N LEU A 921 -7.15 5.23 -52.66
CA LEU A 921 -8.06 4.98 -51.54
C LEU A 921 -9.41 5.70 -51.71
N LEU A 922 -10.47 5.10 -51.20
CA LEU A 922 -11.83 5.66 -51.18
C LEU A 922 -12.11 6.42 -49.88
N THR A 923 -11.50 7.59 -49.71
CA THR A 923 -11.42 8.28 -48.41
C THR A 923 -12.15 9.61 -48.34
N THR A 924 -12.59 10.20 -49.46
CA THR A 924 -13.35 11.45 -49.42
C THR A 924 -14.80 11.22 -48.96
N PRO A 925 -15.51 12.25 -48.46
CA PRO A 925 -16.91 12.09 -48.03
C PRO A 925 -17.86 11.51 -49.09
N ALA A 926 -17.57 11.72 -50.38
CA ALA A 926 -18.36 11.16 -51.48
C ALA A 926 -17.98 9.71 -51.83
N GLU A 927 -16.80 9.25 -51.41
CA GLU A 927 -16.25 7.95 -51.75
C GLU A 927 -16.43 6.91 -50.65
N ILE A 928 -16.46 7.31 -49.38
CA ILE A 928 -16.52 6.38 -48.24
C ILE A 928 -17.77 5.48 -48.24
N ALA A 929 -18.85 5.91 -48.90
CA ALA A 929 -20.07 5.11 -49.06
C ALA A 929 -20.01 4.12 -50.24
N ARG A 930 -18.95 4.17 -51.07
CA ARG A 930 -18.77 3.23 -52.18
C ARG A 930 -18.39 1.85 -51.63
N PRO A 931 -18.89 0.76 -52.24
CA PRO A 931 -18.54 -0.59 -51.82
C PRO A 931 -17.04 -0.83 -51.86
N GLY A 932 -16.51 -1.44 -50.80
CA GLY A 932 -15.10 -1.77 -50.67
C GLY A 932 -14.20 -0.60 -50.26
N SER A 933 -14.75 0.49 -49.73
CA SER A 933 -13.95 1.51 -49.05
C SER A 933 -13.39 0.97 -47.72
N LEU A 934 -12.30 1.56 -47.24
CA LEU A 934 -11.73 1.23 -45.94
C LEU A 934 -12.71 1.54 -44.80
N ALA A 935 -13.63 2.49 -45.00
CA ALA A 935 -14.70 2.82 -44.05
C ALA A 935 -15.69 1.66 -43.87
N GLU A 936 -15.89 0.84 -44.91
CA GLU A 936 -16.71 -0.37 -44.87
C GLU A 936 -15.90 -1.59 -44.41
N ARG A 937 -14.65 -1.74 -44.87
CA ARG A 937 -13.82 -2.94 -44.62
C ARG A 937 -13.28 -3.00 -43.20
N LEU A 938 -12.74 -1.90 -42.68
CA LEU A 938 -12.05 -1.90 -41.40
C LEU A 938 -12.97 -2.29 -40.22
N PRO A 939 -14.20 -1.78 -40.11
CA PRO A 939 -15.10 -2.21 -39.05
C PRO A 939 -15.50 -3.69 -39.14
N LYS A 940 -15.60 -4.26 -40.36
CA LYS A 940 -15.87 -5.71 -40.52
C LYS A 940 -14.74 -6.53 -39.92
N ILE A 941 -13.49 -6.20 -40.24
CA ILE A 941 -12.31 -6.84 -39.65
C ILE A 941 -12.32 -6.65 -38.13
N PHE A 942 -12.59 -5.44 -37.65
CA PHE A 942 -12.64 -5.17 -36.21
C PHE A 942 -13.66 -6.07 -35.50
N HIS A 943 -14.85 -6.30 -36.06
CA HIS A 943 -15.87 -7.16 -35.44
C HIS A 943 -15.61 -8.66 -35.62
N GLU A 944 -14.86 -9.06 -36.63
CA GLU A 944 -14.54 -10.45 -36.93
C GLU A 944 -13.49 -11.06 -35.98
N TYR A 945 -12.55 -10.24 -35.49
CA TYR A 945 -11.45 -10.71 -34.64
C TYR A 945 -11.55 -10.18 -33.20
N ASP A 946 -11.15 -11.00 -32.23
CA ASP A 946 -11.06 -10.60 -30.81
C ASP A 946 -9.80 -9.78 -30.47
N LYS A 947 -8.84 -9.67 -31.40
CA LYS A 947 -7.60 -8.92 -31.19
C LYS A 947 -7.87 -7.40 -31.22
N PRO A 948 -7.29 -6.60 -30.31
CA PRO A 948 -7.43 -5.15 -30.36
C PRO A 948 -6.89 -4.55 -31.67
N LEU A 949 -7.68 -3.65 -32.27
CA LEU A 949 -7.30 -2.87 -33.44
C LEU A 949 -7.70 -1.41 -33.23
N VAL A 950 -6.81 -0.48 -33.61
CA VAL A 950 -7.09 0.95 -33.65
C VAL A 950 -6.73 1.55 -35.00
N PHE A 951 -7.35 2.67 -35.32
CA PHE A 951 -7.15 3.35 -36.60
C PHE A 951 -6.61 4.77 -36.40
N VAL A 952 -5.73 5.21 -37.31
CA VAL A 952 -5.17 6.56 -37.33
C VAL A 952 -5.47 7.19 -38.69
N VAL A 953 -6.11 8.36 -38.66
CA VAL A 953 -6.35 9.20 -39.84
C VAL A 953 -5.65 10.52 -39.62
N ASP A 954 -4.38 10.59 -40.05
CA ASP A 954 -3.56 11.79 -39.97
C ASP A 954 -3.84 12.70 -41.17
N SER A 955 -4.87 13.55 -41.03
CA SER A 955 -5.29 14.46 -42.08
C SER A 955 -6.17 15.60 -41.56
N THR A 956 -6.50 16.53 -42.47
CA THR A 956 -7.31 17.71 -42.21
C THR A 956 -8.80 17.40 -42.04
N GLU A 957 -9.57 18.41 -41.64
CA GLU A 957 -11.03 18.37 -41.43
C GLU A 957 -11.82 17.80 -42.62
N ARG A 958 -11.25 17.86 -43.84
CA ARG A 958 -11.85 17.28 -45.05
C ARG A 958 -12.13 15.78 -44.93
N TYR A 959 -11.36 15.07 -44.12
CA TYR A 959 -11.48 13.63 -43.91
C TYR A 959 -12.19 13.27 -42.59
N ASP A 960 -12.83 14.23 -41.93
CA ASP A 960 -13.56 13.98 -40.68
C ASP A 960 -14.75 13.05 -40.88
N ALA A 961 -15.43 13.15 -42.03
CA ALA A 961 -16.49 12.22 -42.38
C ALA A 961 -15.99 10.76 -42.47
N PHE A 962 -14.77 10.56 -42.96
CA PHE A 962 -14.14 9.23 -43.05
C PHE A 962 -13.82 8.68 -41.65
N ALA A 963 -13.11 9.46 -40.83
CA ALA A 963 -12.81 9.10 -39.45
C ALA A 963 -14.09 8.83 -38.65
N ARG A 964 -15.13 9.66 -38.81
CA ARG A 964 -16.43 9.51 -38.16
C ARG A 964 -17.16 8.24 -38.61
N ALA A 965 -17.16 7.94 -39.90
CA ALA A 965 -17.81 6.75 -40.45
C ALA A 965 -17.21 5.45 -39.86
N VAL A 966 -15.89 5.40 -39.69
CA VAL A 966 -15.19 4.30 -39.02
C VAL A 966 -15.53 4.28 -37.52
N ARG A 967 -15.47 5.44 -36.85
CA ARG A 967 -15.66 5.53 -35.40
C ARG A 967 -17.06 5.16 -34.93
N ILE A 968 -18.11 5.56 -35.66
CA ILE A 968 -19.50 5.23 -35.29
C ILE A 968 -19.75 3.72 -35.29
N GLN A 969 -18.97 2.95 -36.06
CA GLN A 969 -19.02 1.47 -36.07
C GLN A 969 -18.25 0.82 -34.90
N GLY A 970 -17.69 1.61 -33.98
CA GLY A 970 -17.02 1.15 -32.77
C GLY A 970 -15.51 0.92 -32.90
N VAL A 971 -14.87 1.35 -33.99
CA VAL A 971 -13.40 1.29 -34.11
C VAL A 971 -12.80 2.56 -33.50
N PRO A 972 -11.89 2.48 -32.51
CA PRO A 972 -11.23 3.67 -31.97
C PRO A 972 -10.39 4.38 -33.04
N VAL A 973 -10.57 5.69 -33.18
CA VAL A 973 -9.87 6.48 -34.21
C VAL A 973 -9.00 7.57 -33.59
N PHE A 974 -7.79 7.73 -34.11
CA PHE A 974 -6.82 8.75 -33.72
C PHE A 974 -6.51 9.68 -34.89
N ARG A 975 -5.96 10.86 -34.58
CA ARG A 975 -5.52 11.82 -35.60
C ARG A 975 -4.02 11.88 -35.79
N THR A 976 -3.24 11.26 -34.90
CA THR A 976 -1.79 11.16 -35.06
C THR A 976 -1.31 9.81 -34.54
N ALA A 977 -0.29 9.26 -35.18
CA ALA A 977 0.21 7.92 -34.89
C ALA A 977 0.95 7.84 -33.54
N ASP A 978 1.69 8.89 -33.17
CA ASP A 978 2.41 8.99 -31.90
C ASP A 978 1.45 8.96 -30.69
N GLN A 979 0.33 9.68 -30.76
CA GLN A 979 -0.70 9.66 -29.73
C GLN A 979 -1.40 8.31 -29.67
N ALA A 980 -1.69 7.69 -30.82
CA ALA A 980 -2.30 6.36 -30.87
C ALA A 980 -1.45 5.33 -30.11
N ILE A 981 -0.13 5.29 -30.37
CA ILE A 981 0.77 4.35 -29.69
C ILE A 981 0.84 4.64 -28.19
N ARG A 982 0.92 5.91 -27.78
CA ARG A 982 0.91 6.29 -26.36
C ARG A 982 -0.35 5.77 -25.65
N SER A 983 -1.53 6.04 -26.18
CA SER A 983 -2.80 5.65 -25.56
C SER A 983 -3.03 4.13 -25.60
N VAL A 984 -2.71 3.48 -26.73
CA VAL A 984 -2.75 2.01 -26.85
C VAL A 984 -1.78 1.37 -25.87
N GLY A 985 -0.58 1.91 -25.72
CA GLY A 985 0.41 1.44 -24.73
C GLY A 985 -0.13 1.47 -23.32
N ARG A 986 -0.68 2.60 -22.90
CA ARG A 986 -1.32 2.76 -21.59
C ARG A 986 -2.45 1.75 -21.39
N TYR A 987 -3.32 1.57 -22.38
CA TYR A 987 -4.44 0.62 -22.32
C TYR A 987 -3.98 -0.85 -22.24
N LEU A 988 -3.09 -1.30 -23.13
CA LEU A 988 -2.62 -2.69 -23.17
C LEU A 988 -1.81 -3.07 -21.91
N CYS A 989 -0.95 -2.17 -21.43
CA CYS A 989 -0.22 -2.39 -20.18
C CYS A 989 -1.16 -2.46 -18.97
N HIS A 990 -2.22 -1.64 -18.96
CA HIS A 990 -3.24 -1.67 -17.91
C HIS A 990 -4.04 -2.98 -17.92
N ALA A 991 -4.57 -3.38 -19.08
CA ALA A 991 -5.34 -4.62 -19.24
C ALA A 991 -4.55 -5.89 -18.88
N ARG A 992 -3.22 -5.79 -18.82
CA ARG A 992 -2.28 -6.86 -18.46
C ARG A 992 -1.91 -6.92 -16.98
N LYS A 993 -2.20 -5.89 -16.20
CA LYS A 993 -1.91 -5.95 -14.75
C LYS A 993 -2.72 -7.09 -14.14
N PRO A 994 -2.12 -7.93 -13.26
CA PRO A 994 -2.91 -8.84 -12.46
C PRO A 994 -3.97 -8.01 -11.73
N ARG A 995 -5.24 -8.43 -11.81
CA ARG A 995 -6.27 -7.75 -11.02
C ARG A 995 -5.90 -7.91 -9.54
N PRO A 996 -6.11 -6.87 -8.71
CA PRO A 996 -5.85 -6.96 -7.28
C PRO A 996 -6.50 -8.23 -6.73
N LEU A 997 -5.75 -9.03 -5.96
CA LEU A 997 -6.31 -10.20 -5.28
C LEU A 997 -7.15 -9.71 -4.10
N SER A 998 -8.35 -10.28 -3.94
CA SER A 998 -9.29 -9.93 -2.87
C SER A 998 -8.63 -9.95 -1.49
N SER A 999 -8.55 -8.78 -0.84
CA SER A 999 -8.44 -8.69 0.63
C SER A 999 -9.82 -8.83 1.32
N ALA A 1000 -10.88 -9.01 0.52
CA ALA A 1000 -12.28 -9.01 0.94
C ALA A 1000 -12.73 -10.20 1.80
N ALA A 1001 -11.85 -11.17 2.11
CA ALA A 1001 -12.23 -12.31 2.95
C ALA A 1001 -12.29 -12.00 4.46
N ASN A 1002 -11.80 -10.84 4.95
CA ASN A 1002 -11.64 -10.63 6.40
C ASN A 1002 -12.21 -9.33 7.00
N VAL A 1003 -13.06 -8.56 6.29
CA VAL A 1003 -13.58 -7.28 6.84
C VAL A 1003 -15.10 -7.16 6.77
N ARG A 1004 -15.83 -8.22 7.14
CA ARG A 1004 -17.28 -8.11 7.37
C ARG A 1004 -17.70 -7.85 8.82
N ASP A 1005 -16.80 -7.93 9.82
CA ASP A 1005 -17.17 -7.84 11.24
C ASP A 1005 -16.29 -6.89 12.08
N VAL A 1006 -16.23 -5.60 11.74
CA VAL A 1006 -15.74 -4.55 12.69
C VAL A 1006 -16.78 -3.43 12.84
N ALA A 1007 -18.06 -3.79 12.83
CA ALA A 1007 -19.17 -2.88 13.08
C ALA A 1007 -20.05 -3.37 14.23
N THR A 1008 -19.46 -3.84 15.34
CA THR A 1008 -20.14 -3.93 16.65
C THR A 1008 -19.09 -4.03 17.77
N VAL A 1009 -18.77 -2.91 18.41
CA VAL A 1009 -18.36 -2.95 19.82
C VAL A 1009 -19.63 -2.64 20.62
N PRO A 1010 -20.15 -3.54 21.46
CA PRO A 1010 -21.21 -3.20 22.38
C PRO A 1010 -20.65 -2.25 23.46
N SER A 1011 -21.31 -1.10 23.60
CA SER A 1011 -21.28 -0.10 24.68
C SER A 1011 -20.15 -0.15 25.71
#